data_AF-A0A8J7L702-F1
#
_entry.id   AF-A0A8J7L702-F1
#
_cell.length_a   1.000
_cell.length_b   1.000
_cell.length_c   1.000
_cell.angle_alpha   90.00
_cell.angle_beta   90.00
_cell.angle_gamma   90.00
#
_symmetry.space_group_name_H-M   'P 1'
#
loop_
_entity.id
_entity.type
_entity.pdbx_description
1 polymer ?
#
loop_
_entity_poly.entity_id
_entity_poly.type
_entity_poly.pdbx_seq_one_letter_code
_entity_poly.pdbx_strand_id
1 'polypeptide(L)'
;MEMTQYHMGMNLGHERSVAIAKDGEIVVAIEQERLDRHKYSPGYMLHAPGVAAQMQIPAEAMRYCLDACNITLSDLATITANMPGHDCAPDILRRVLPAEIIDKVMRIPSHHLAHAYSAYWPSGFDQALILAVDATGSTTSAHCTESYTLYEGRGQTITTLHSEMVAAHLAQLSTLGFVYEYITRKAGFVTQVGDKIQHAEAGKLMGLAPFGKNQPNWHSWIQTTEESFSLKISAYDIFLEVAALEKRYDNKEGKPYLRPYLVDLAYKVQKELEQALLHIVSLAIKRTGLKKLCIAGGVGLNSVANYELLRQLQLDDIFIFPAAGDSGIAAGCALWAYNTLGGGQKRVSLTKATLGRHYGSKQISQAIRHFQDSVEVEELTPDEMITRTAQVLGQGSIVARFEGGAEYGPRALGHRSIMADPTFKRMKDILNMRVKFREAFRPFAPVIPLEAVSQVFEQQVASPFMLLVPPIKAEFQELLPAITHVDGTGRVQTVTDQANPYFYRLCYKLVEERQGPPVLLNTSFNVAGQPIVETPLEAIATFLGTDIDYLAIENVWISKRHVPVRSYEDHLAKVGDITLPHGLPSDVPDVTDLMAKLDRALFFDQTVDCPWSFEELQILSAEGAQYKETSVLFPETPFYNSLQTKLSSDVILLLNPLSKSTLVDLKQQVRSSNYTFAELQLLLAVLNASDSSLEQMRVDLCLTNLEFTQKIAWATQQLQIYRLEPAYPYLKPLPQDSSLPPASNQTFAPFESENFSARCILRNLYECLQQAGYNESNICQLLGVTSQQQIEPTYLHYYDRYRLPQSILGDLIRLFLLRGVLKQARLQEIFGNELFSTLCSLGMLIHCGEDWKSRVDLFAVAGLYLATDHRYMILAEDHFDEDAVMYVGMDSMGLVYTAPQYLANRVLDLCCGSGIQSLVASRYAKEVVGVDINPRAIRFARFNAQLNGVSNTQFYLGNLYEAVSGNFDTILANPPFVPSPNEQCRFRDGGEDGEEILARIISESAKNLTPDGRLFIVTDLVNLQEYESKLERWWQGGLAHKLVLSTADRNDILFSVPHCHTAFNQTLEQYNIELDQWLQNFHTKGLQAVNFGYILICRVNATHTSSYYSRTIHNPHQPIHQQVQKYFQQRQLLEAQQIHNYFLALSPDLRFRLETSPKTGERQIELFSANNPYFTTYPISEQMYRLLQDVNQCQPTWAAYATAINQDWLYELIYKGILYLTPEAPNIKRNRRLNDPPPTEGLKIEELETKTTPTCVSSYLR
;
A
#
# COMPACT_ATOMS: atom_id res chain seq x y z
N MET A 1 -11.55 -49.17 15.25
CA MET A 1 -10.76 -48.15 15.97
C MET A 1 -11.04 -46.85 15.25
N GLU A 2 -11.59 -45.85 15.92
CA GLU A 2 -11.70 -44.52 15.35
C GLU A 2 -10.27 -43.97 15.19
N MET A 3 -9.90 -43.59 13.97
CA MET A 3 -8.60 -42.96 13.75
C MET A 3 -8.64 -41.57 14.36
N THR A 4 -7.79 -41.32 15.34
CA THR A 4 -7.70 -40.04 16.02
C THR A 4 -7.15 -38.98 15.06
N GLN A 5 -7.95 -37.97 14.73
CA GLN A 5 -7.64 -36.99 13.69
C GLN A 5 -7.27 -35.62 14.26
N TYR A 6 -6.25 -35.00 13.65
CA TYR A 6 -5.81 -33.64 13.95
C TYR A 6 -6.39 -32.65 12.93
N HIS A 7 -6.98 -31.56 13.39
CA HIS A 7 -7.56 -30.52 12.54
C HIS A 7 -6.82 -29.20 12.77
N MET A 8 -6.18 -28.66 11.73
CA MET A 8 -5.51 -27.36 11.79
C MET A 8 -6.45 -26.25 11.36
N GLY A 9 -6.45 -25.15 12.10
CA GLY A 9 -7.13 -23.91 11.75
C GLY A 9 -6.17 -22.73 11.75
N MET A 10 -6.39 -21.74 10.87
CA MET A 10 -5.46 -20.63 10.64
C MET A 10 -6.20 -19.31 10.38
N ASN A 11 -5.61 -18.21 10.84
CA ASN A 11 -6.01 -16.85 10.47
C ASN A 11 -4.97 -16.24 9.50
N LEU A 12 -5.43 -15.72 8.35
CA LEU A 12 -4.58 -15.00 7.37
C LEU A 12 -4.84 -13.47 7.31
N GLY A 13 -5.73 -12.95 8.16
CA GLY A 13 -5.99 -11.51 8.32
C GLY A 13 -4.85 -10.75 9.03
N HIS A 14 -5.20 -9.72 9.79
CA HIS A 14 -4.30 -9.22 10.85
C HIS A 14 -4.34 -10.17 12.06
N GLU A 15 -3.37 -10.07 12.98
CA GLU A 15 -3.23 -11.03 14.10
C GLU A 15 -3.10 -12.49 13.63
N ARG A 16 -2.29 -12.75 12.58
CA ARG A 16 -2.11 -14.09 12.02
C ARG A 16 -1.83 -15.12 13.12
N SER A 17 -2.50 -16.26 13.08
CA SER A 17 -2.46 -17.27 14.15
C SER A 17 -2.71 -18.68 13.60
N VAL A 18 -2.32 -19.69 14.39
CA VAL A 18 -2.57 -21.10 14.08
C VAL A 18 -2.98 -21.85 15.34
N ALA A 19 -3.96 -22.74 15.20
CA ALA A 19 -4.39 -23.67 16.23
C ALA A 19 -4.52 -25.08 15.66
N ILE A 20 -4.30 -26.11 16.48
CA ILE A 20 -4.59 -27.51 16.16
C ILE A 20 -5.57 -28.03 17.20
N ALA A 21 -6.66 -28.64 16.71
CA ALA A 21 -7.63 -29.35 17.51
C ALA A 21 -7.53 -30.87 17.32
N LYS A 22 -7.80 -31.64 18.37
CA LYS A 22 -7.83 -33.10 18.39
C LYS A 22 -8.91 -33.56 19.36
N ASP A 23 -9.80 -34.47 18.95
CA ASP A 23 -10.87 -35.03 19.80
C ASP A 23 -11.72 -33.97 20.55
N GLY A 24 -11.97 -32.83 19.89
CA GLY A 24 -12.72 -31.69 20.43
C GLY A 24 -11.95 -30.74 21.34
N GLU A 25 -10.66 -30.98 21.59
CA GLU A 25 -9.76 -30.16 22.41
C GLU A 25 -8.80 -29.36 21.54
N ILE A 26 -8.56 -28.08 21.88
CA ILE A 26 -7.49 -27.28 21.27
C ILE A 26 -6.18 -27.69 21.96
N VAL A 27 -5.34 -28.47 21.28
CA VAL A 27 -4.13 -29.06 21.88
C VAL A 27 -2.90 -28.14 21.81
N VAL A 28 -2.88 -27.22 20.85
CA VAL A 28 -1.88 -26.15 20.75
C VAL A 28 -2.45 -24.98 19.94
N ALA A 29 -2.14 -23.74 20.34
CA ALA A 29 -2.46 -22.54 19.58
C ALA A 29 -1.43 -21.43 19.87
N ILE A 30 -1.03 -20.69 18.84
CA ILE A 30 -0.06 -19.60 18.97
C ILE A 30 -0.34 -18.45 17.98
N GLU A 31 -0.15 -17.23 18.45
CA GLU A 31 -0.19 -16.01 17.62
C GLU A 31 1.18 -15.80 16.98
N GLN A 32 1.22 -15.50 15.68
CA GLN A 32 2.46 -15.29 14.93
C GLN A 32 3.31 -14.15 15.52
N GLU A 33 2.67 -13.12 16.13
CA GLU A 33 3.38 -12.02 16.81
C GLU A 33 4.25 -12.46 17.99
N ARG A 34 3.95 -13.61 18.60
CA ARG A 34 4.77 -14.19 19.68
C ARG A 34 6.11 -14.70 19.14
N LEU A 35 6.15 -15.08 17.86
CA LEU A 35 7.27 -15.75 17.20
C LEU A 35 8.12 -14.75 16.38
N ASP A 36 7.50 -13.99 15.47
CA ASP A 36 8.20 -13.00 14.65
C ASP A 36 8.51 -11.69 15.40
N ARG A 37 7.97 -11.55 16.63
CA ARG A 37 8.10 -10.40 17.52
C ARG A 37 7.50 -9.10 16.96
N HIS A 38 6.72 -9.17 15.88
CA HIS A 38 5.99 -8.04 15.30
C HIS A 38 4.56 -7.99 15.85
N LYS A 39 4.31 -7.03 16.74
CA LYS A 39 2.98 -6.81 17.34
C LYS A 39 1.93 -6.55 16.25
N TYR A 40 0.78 -7.21 16.34
CA TYR A 40 -0.26 -7.30 15.32
C TYR A 40 0.22 -7.85 13.98
N SER A 41 1.09 -8.88 13.99
CA SER A 41 1.75 -9.50 12.83
C SER A 41 0.85 -9.48 11.58
N PRO A 42 1.22 -8.73 10.52
CA PRO A 42 0.31 -8.43 9.42
C PRO A 42 0.19 -9.61 8.44
N GLY A 43 -1.02 -9.83 7.95
CA GLY A 43 -1.33 -10.68 6.79
C GLY A 43 -1.99 -9.85 5.69
N TYR A 44 -3.26 -10.13 5.39
CA TYR A 44 -3.99 -9.56 4.25
C TYR A 44 -3.86 -8.04 4.04
N MET A 45 -3.91 -7.23 5.11
CA MET A 45 -4.03 -5.76 5.01
C MET A 45 -2.87 -5.02 4.31
N LEU A 46 -1.80 -5.72 3.91
CA LEU A 46 -0.69 -5.17 3.13
C LEU A 46 -0.88 -5.25 1.60
N HIS A 47 -1.96 -5.86 1.10
CA HIS A 47 -2.15 -6.14 -0.33
C HIS A 47 -3.35 -5.40 -0.94
N ALA A 48 -3.16 -4.82 -2.13
CA ALA A 48 -4.23 -4.17 -2.87
C ALA A 48 -5.32 -5.17 -3.33
N PRO A 49 -6.59 -4.75 -3.46
CA PRO A 49 -7.66 -5.61 -3.98
C PRO A 49 -7.29 -6.23 -5.33
N GLY A 50 -7.25 -7.56 -5.39
CA GLY A 50 -6.87 -8.33 -6.58
C GLY A 50 -5.55 -9.11 -6.46
N VAL A 51 -4.65 -8.79 -5.53
CA VAL A 51 -3.33 -9.43 -5.41
C VAL A 51 -3.32 -10.63 -4.46
N ALA A 52 -4.26 -11.57 -4.65
CA ALA A 52 -4.39 -12.78 -3.82
C ALA A 52 -3.22 -13.79 -3.95
N ALA A 53 -2.17 -13.48 -4.70
CA ALA A 53 -0.99 -14.33 -4.89
C ALA A 53 0.22 -13.95 -4.00
N GLN A 54 0.15 -12.87 -3.21
CA GLN A 54 1.29 -12.38 -2.39
C GLN A 54 1.13 -12.59 -0.87
N MET A 55 0.00 -13.12 -0.39
CA MET A 55 -0.25 -13.25 1.05
C MET A 55 0.64 -14.33 1.70
N GLN A 56 1.36 -13.96 2.77
CA GLN A 56 2.19 -14.88 3.54
C GLN A 56 1.39 -15.61 4.62
N ILE A 57 1.35 -16.94 4.52
CA ILE A 57 0.84 -17.83 5.56
C ILE A 57 1.69 -17.74 6.86
N PRO A 58 1.11 -17.93 8.05
CA PRO A 58 1.84 -17.93 9.32
C PRO A 58 2.66 -19.22 9.52
N ALA A 59 3.68 -19.40 8.68
CA ALA A 59 4.48 -20.62 8.58
C ALA A 59 5.25 -20.95 9.88
N GLU A 60 5.64 -19.95 10.67
CA GLU A 60 6.29 -20.20 11.95
C GLU A 60 5.33 -20.72 13.00
N ALA A 61 4.12 -20.15 13.09
CA ALA A 61 3.05 -20.66 13.95
C ALA A 61 2.59 -22.06 13.51
N MET A 62 2.52 -22.33 12.19
CA MET A 62 2.26 -23.69 11.68
C MET A 62 3.31 -24.69 12.18
N ARG A 63 4.61 -24.39 11.96
CA ARG A 63 5.71 -25.25 12.42
C ARG A 63 5.70 -25.40 13.93
N TYR A 64 5.51 -24.33 14.68
CA TYR A 64 5.42 -24.34 16.14
C TYR A 64 4.35 -25.32 16.65
N CYS A 65 3.15 -25.28 16.06
CA CYS A 65 2.05 -26.17 16.43
C CYS A 65 2.32 -27.63 16.02
N LEU A 66 2.88 -27.86 14.84
CA LEU A 66 3.26 -29.21 14.37
C LEU A 66 4.37 -29.82 15.26
N ASP A 67 5.43 -29.06 15.56
CA ASP A 67 6.52 -29.44 16.45
C ASP A 67 6.01 -29.75 17.87
N ALA A 68 5.11 -28.92 18.40
CA ALA A 68 4.53 -29.10 19.73
C ALA A 68 3.66 -30.36 19.85
N CYS A 69 2.96 -30.75 18.77
CA CYS A 69 2.23 -32.00 18.69
C CYS A 69 3.09 -33.21 18.26
N ASN A 70 4.34 -32.97 17.82
CA ASN A 70 5.21 -33.97 17.20
C ASN A 70 4.52 -34.70 16.03
N ILE A 71 3.94 -33.94 15.10
CA ILE A 71 3.25 -34.43 13.90
C ILE A 71 3.68 -33.64 12.65
N THR A 72 3.29 -34.14 11.47
CA THR A 72 3.51 -33.51 10.17
C THR A 72 2.19 -33.06 9.53
N LEU A 73 2.26 -32.33 8.41
CA LEU A 73 1.07 -31.99 7.61
C LEU A 73 0.32 -33.24 7.09
N SER A 74 1.02 -34.36 6.93
CA SER A 74 0.43 -35.62 6.49
C SER A 74 -0.49 -36.26 7.54
N ASP A 75 -0.27 -35.97 8.83
CA ASP A 75 -1.06 -36.49 9.96
C ASP A 75 -2.34 -35.67 10.22
N LEU A 76 -2.47 -34.47 9.63
CA LEU A 76 -3.68 -33.66 9.69
C LEU A 76 -4.80 -34.29 8.84
N ALA A 77 -6.03 -34.24 9.32
CA ALA A 77 -7.22 -34.58 8.54
C ALA A 77 -7.72 -33.38 7.71
N THR A 78 -7.69 -32.18 8.28
CA THR A 78 -8.12 -30.94 7.61
C THR A 78 -7.19 -29.77 7.94
N ILE A 79 -7.10 -28.82 7.02
CA ILE A 79 -6.48 -27.50 7.18
C ILE A 79 -7.51 -26.46 6.76
N THR A 80 -8.01 -25.65 7.69
CA THR A 80 -9.02 -24.62 7.41
C THR A 80 -8.41 -23.25 7.67
N ALA A 81 -8.55 -22.33 6.72
CA ALA A 81 -8.13 -20.95 6.91
C ALA A 81 -9.24 -19.98 6.54
N ASN A 82 -9.21 -18.80 7.16
CA ASN A 82 -10.12 -17.71 6.88
C ASN A 82 -9.42 -16.35 7.09
N MET A 83 -10.05 -15.31 6.54
CA MET A 83 -9.66 -13.90 6.65
C MET A 83 -10.94 -13.03 6.52
N PRO A 84 -10.98 -11.84 7.13
CA PRO A 84 -12.10 -10.91 6.94
C PRO A 84 -12.09 -10.31 5.52
N GLY A 85 -13.21 -9.74 5.10
CA GLY A 85 -13.41 -9.27 3.74
C GLY A 85 -13.84 -10.39 2.78
N HIS A 86 -13.45 -10.30 1.50
CA HIS A 86 -13.60 -11.42 0.57
C HIS A 86 -12.57 -12.52 0.92
N ASP A 87 -13.06 -13.66 1.45
CA ASP A 87 -12.18 -14.74 1.92
C ASP A 87 -11.46 -15.47 0.78
N CYS A 88 -10.19 -15.15 0.58
CA CYS A 88 -9.29 -15.86 -0.34
C CYS A 88 -8.40 -16.90 0.36
N ALA A 89 -8.51 -17.08 1.69
CA ALA A 89 -7.52 -17.85 2.46
C ALA A 89 -7.41 -19.32 2.05
N PRO A 90 -8.50 -20.07 1.76
CA PRO A 90 -8.39 -21.43 1.25
C PRO A 90 -7.70 -21.50 -0.12
N ASP A 91 -7.89 -20.51 -0.99
CA ASP A 91 -7.34 -20.53 -2.35
C ASP A 91 -5.84 -20.18 -2.34
N ILE A 92 -5.41 -19.34 -1.38
CA ILE A 92 -4.00 -19.10 -1.05
C ILE A 92 -3.36 -20.38 -0.53
N LEU A 93 -3.99 -21.07 0.43
CA LEU A 93 -3.46 -22.33 0.95
C LEU A 93 -3.30 -23.40 -0.15
N ARG A 94 -4.27 -23.55 -1.05
CA ARG A 94 -4.17 -24.51 -2.18
C ARG A 94 -3.08 -24.17 -3.20
N ARG A 95 -2.59 -22.91 -3.23
CA ARG A 95 -1.46 -22.50 -4.08
C ARG A 95 -0.10 -22.71 -3.42
N VAL A 96 -0.04 -22.64 -2.09
CA VAL A 96 1.22 -22.63 -1.31
C VAL A 96 1.54 -24.00 -0.70
N LEU A 97 0.53 -24.82 -0.40
CA LEU A 97 0.72 -26.15 0.17
C LEU A 97 1.01 -27.21 -0.92
N PRO A 98 1.79 -28.27 -0.61
CA PRO A 98 2.07 -29.36 -1.54
C PRO A 98 0.80 -30.02 -2.08
N ALA A 99 0.83 -30.47 -3.34
CA ALA A 99 -0.33 -31.07 -4.02
C ALA A 99 -0.99 -32.22 -3.23
N GLU A 100 -0.21 -33.03 -2.52
CA GLU A 100 -0.64 -34.14 -1.68
C GLU A 100 -1.46 -33.72 -0.43
N ILE A 101 -1.47 -32.43 -0.10
CA ILE A 101 -2.15 -31.83 1.06
C ILE A 101 -3.31 -30.91 0.63
N ILE A 102 -3.42 -30.53 -0.65
CA ILE A 102 -4.44 -29.62 -1.18
C ILE A 102 -5.87 -30.11 -0.88
N ASP A 103 -6.13 -31.41 -0.98
CA ASP A 103 -7.45 -32.01 -0.72
C ASP A 103 -7.89 -31.90 0.75
N LYS A 104 -6.96 -31.60 1.67
CA LYS A 104 -7.23 -31.33 3.09
C LYS A 104 -7.62 -29.87 3.33
N VAL A 105 -7.50 -28.99 2.34
CA VAL A 105 -7.74 -27.54 2.48
C VAL A 105 -9.21 -27.20 2.37
N MET A 106 -9.80 -26.83 3.51
CA MET A 106 -11.24 -26.61 3.67
C MET A 106 -11.58 -25.12 3.80
N ARG A 107 -12.82 -24.77 3.42
CA ARG A 107 -13.37 -23.41 3.50
C ARG A 107 -14.51 -23.37 4.49
N ILE A 108 -14.43 -22.49 5.49
CA ILE A 108 -15.55 -22.21 6.40
C ILE A 108 -16.56 -21.23 5.76
N PRO A 109 -17.88 -21.34 6.03
CA PRO A 109 -18.88 -20.47 5.40
C PRO A 109 -18.77 -18.95 5.64
N SER A 110 -18.37 -18.50 6.84
CA SER A 110 -18.10 -17.07 7.10
C SER A 110 -17.12 -16.85 8.26
N HIS A 111 -16.59 -15.63 8.34
CA HIS A 111 -15.66 -15.17 9.38
C HIS A 111 -16.33 -15.16 10.76
N HIS A 112 -17.55 -14.61 10.86
CA HIS A 112 -18.30 -14.64 12.12
C HIS A 112 -18.67 -16.07 12.58
N LEU A 113 -18.78 -17.03 11.65
CA LEU A 113 -18.98 -18.43 12.03
C LEU A 113 -17.72 -19.04 12.66
N ALA A 114 -16.51 -18.68 12.19
CA ALA A 114 -15.27 -19.07 12.88
C ALA A 114 -15.25 -18.51 14.31
N HIS A 115 -15.56 -17.22 14.50
CA HIS A 115 -15.72 -16.63 15.83
C HIS A 115 -16.74 -17.38 16.70
N ALA A 116 -17.92 -17.70 16.15
CA ALA A 116 -18.95 -18.45 16.88
C ALA A 116 -18.47 -19.84 17.35
N TYR A 117 -17.71 -20.57 16.52
CA TYR A 117 -17.08 -21.82 16.92
C TYR A 117 -15.99 -21.61 17.97
N SER A 118 -15.15 -20.57 17.85
CA SER A 118 -14.10 -20.29 18.84
C SER A 118 -14.65 -20.04 20.25
N ALA A 119 -15.84 -19.42 20.38
CA ALA A 119 -16.48 -19.21 21.68
C ALA A 119 -17.36 -20.39 22.12
N TYR A 120 -18.32 -20.84 21.30
CA TYR A 120 -19.32 -21.80 21.76
C TYR A 120 -18.75 -23.18 22.03
N TRP A 121 -17.91 -23.71 21.14
CA TRP A 121 -17.39 -25.07 21.29
C TRP A 121 -16.64 -25.32 22.61
N PRO A 122 -15.66 -24.49 22.98
CA PRO A 122 -14.92 -24.65 24.24
C PRO A 122 -15.61 -24.07 25.49
N SER A 123 -16.81 -23.49 25.38
CA SER A 123 -17.51 -22.87 26.53
C SER A 123 -17.91 -23.86 27.64
N GLY A 124 -18.16 -25.13 27.30
CA GLY A 124 -18.82 -26.09 28.19
C GLY A 124 -20.34 -25.89 28.34
N PHE A 125 -20.97 -25.01 27.56
CA PHE A 125 -22.42 -24.79 27.63
C PHE A 125 -23.18 -25.70 26.65
N ASP A 126 -24.12 -26.51 27.15
CA ASP A 126 -24.98 -27.34 26.30
C ASP A 126 -25.92 -26.52 25.41
N GLN A 127 -26.32 -25.33 25.84
CA GLN A 127 -27.11 -24.39 25.06
C GLN A 127 -26.70 -22.95 25.42
N ALA A 128 -26.56 -22.09 24.43
CA ALA A 128 -26.19 -20.68 24.62
C ALA A 128 -26.59 -19.81 23.43
N LEU A 129 -26.82 -18.51 23.68
CA LEU A 129 -26.69 -17.49 22.65
C LEU A 129 -25.21 -17.31 22.30
N ILE A 130 -24.92 -16.95 21.06
CA ILE A 130 -23.56 -16.69 20.59
C ILE A 130 -23.58 -15.37 19.82
N LEU A 131 -22.72 -14.44 20.21
CA LEU A 131 -22.56 -13.14 19.57
C LEU A 131 -21.15 -13.03 19.01
N ALA A 132 -21.03 -13.04 17.68
CA ALA A 132 -19.84 -12.61 16.98
C ALA A 132 -19.99 -11.12 16.63
N VAL A 133 -19.09 -10.26 17.12
CA VAL A 133 -19.17 -8.81 16.92
C VAL A 133 -17.78 -8.22 16.70
N ASP A 134 -17.58 -7.58 15.55
CA ASP A 134 -16.26 -7.14 15.09
C ASP A 134 -16.30 -5.77 14.40
N ALA A 135 -15.15 -5.33 13.87
CA ALA A 135 -15.06 -4.21 12.95
C ALA A 135 -15.54 -4.60 11.53
N THR A 136 -15.21 -5.81 11.06
CA THR A 136 -15.71 -6.35 9.79
C THR A 136 -15.53 -7.86 9.71
N GLY A 137 -16.57 -8.60 9.31
CA GLY A 137 -16.45 -10.02 8.97
C GLY A 137 -16.31 -10.28 7.47
N SER A 138 -17.02 -11.29 6.97
CA SER A 138 -16.99 -11.69 5.55
C SER A 138 -17.77 -10.71 4.66
N THR A 139 -17.17 -10.34 3.52
CA THR A 139 -17.80 -9.52 2.47
C THR A 139 -18.42 -10.40 1.39
N THR A 140 -19.72 -10.20 1.15
CA THR A 140 -20.49 -10.91 0.12
C THR A 140 -20.25 -10.33 -1.26
N SER A 141 -20.65 -11.05 -2.32
CA SER A 141 -20.57 -10.56 -3.72
C SER A 141 -21.36 -9.29 -4.02
N ALA A 142 -22.24 -8.85 -3.11
CA ALA A 142 -22.94 -7.57 -3.17
C ALA A 142 -22.18 -6.40 -2.51
N HIS A 143 -20.91 -6.62 -2.12
CA HIS A 143 -20.06 -5.66 -1.40
C HIS A 143 -20.62 -5.18 -0.04
N CYS A 144 -21.37 -6.03 0.64
CA CYS A 144 -21.75 -5.85 2.05
C CYS A 144 -20.92 -6.76 2.96
N THR A 145 -20.48 -6.26 4.11
CA THR A 145 -19.67 -6.98 5.09
C THR A 145 -20.41 -7.20 6.41
N GLU A 146 -20.12 -8.29 7.12
CA GLU A 146 -20.72 -8.59 8.43
C GLU A 146 -20.27 -7.54 9.49
N SER A 147 -21.20 -7.03 10.29
CA SER A 147 -20.95 -6.11 11.43
C SER A 147 -21.06 -6.85 12.77
N TYR A 148 -22.15 -7.60 12.95
CA TYR A 148 -22.31 -8.58 14.01
C TYR A 148 -23.28 -9.68 13.58
N THR A 149 -23.13 -10.86 14.15
CA THR A 149 -23.99 -12.02 13.88
C THR A 149 -24.37 -12.71 15.18
N LEU A 150 -25.67 -12.94 15.35
CA LEU A 150 -26.25 -13.71 16.45
C LEU A 150 -26.49 -15.14 15.99
N TYR A 151 -26.11 -16.09 16.83
CA TYR A 151 -26.42 -17.50 16.66
C TYR A 151 -27.02 -18.11 17.92
N GLU A 152 -27.72 -19.22 17.74
CA GLU A 152 -28.19 -20.12 18.76
C GLU A 152 -27.34 -21.40 18.74
N GLY A 153 -26.64 -21.69 19.83
CA GLY A 153 -25.95 -22.96 20.05
C GLY A 153 -26.82 -23.93 20.83
N ARG A 154 -27.04 -25.14 20.32
CA ARG A 154 -27.71 -26.24 21.03
C ARG A 154 -27.01 -27.57 20.79
N GLY A 155 -26.46 -28.17 21.85
CA GLY A 155 -25.67 -29.39 21.77
C GLY A 155 -24.45 -29.20 20.86
N GLN A 156 -24.49 -29.86 19.70
CA GLN A 156 -23.43 -29.82 18.68
C GLN A 156 -23.71 -28.82 17.55
N THR A 157 -24.92 -28.25 17.46
CA THR A 157 -25.32 -27.36 16.35
C THR A 157 -25.21 -25.88 16.72
N ILE A 158 -24.90 -25.06 15.72
CA ILE A 158 -24.93 -23.59 15.75
C ILE A 158 -25.84 -23.13 14.60
N THR A 159 -26.86 -22.34 14.90
CA THR A 159 -27.86 -21.84 13.94
C THR A 159 -27.90 -20.32 13.94
N THR A 160 -27.81 -19.66 12.79
CA THR A 160 -27.89 -18.19 12.71
C THR A 160 -29.29 -17.68 13.06
N LEU A 161 -29.37 -16.70 13.96
CA LEU A 161 -30.60 -15.98 14.33
C LEU A 161 -30.74 -14.65 13.56
N HIS A 162 -29.62 -13.94 13.38
CA HIS A 162 -29.54 -12.65 12.69
C HIS A 162 -28.11 -12.40 12.22
N SER A 163 -27.93 -11.76 11.07
CA SER A 163 -26.63 -11.24 10.64
C SER A 163 -26.80 -9.83 10.12
N GLU A 164 -26.13 -8.87 10.76
CA GLU A 164 -26.17 -7.47 10.34
C GLU A 164 -25.09 -7.22 9.28
N MET A 165 -25.52 -6.70 8.13
CA MET A 165 -24.67 -6.50 6.95
C MET A 165 -24.63 -5.02 6.58
N VAL A 166 -23.44 -4.44 6.46
CA VAL A 166 -23.22 -3.02 6.14
C VAL A 166 -22.46 -2.90 4.82
N ALA A 167 -22.76 -1.87 4.02
CA ALA A 167 -22.01 -1.61 2.78
C ALA A 167 -20.52 -1.40 3.08
N ALA A 168 -19.63 -2.15 2.42
CA ALA A 168 -18.22 -2.27 2.83
C ALA A 168 -17.46 -0.93 2.82
N HIS A 169 -17.81 0.00 1.93
CA HIS A 169 -17.20 1.33 1.85
C HIS A 169 -17.62 2.28 2.99
N LEU A 170 -18.74 2.00 3.69
CA LEU A 170 -19.19 2.78 4.86
C LEU A 170 -18.78 2.17 6.20
N ALA A 171 -18.17 0.97 6.20
CA ALA A 171 -17.95 0.19 7.42
C ALA A 171 -17.18 0.95 8.52
N GLN A 172 -16.24 1.82 8.12
CA GLN A 172 -15.33 2.57 9.00
C GLN A 172 -16.03 3.47 10.03
N LEU A 173 -17.29 3.86 9.82
CA LEU A 173 -18.09 4.58 10.82
C LEU A 173 -19.55 4.10 10.91
N SER A 174 -19.84 2.90 10.39
CA SER A 174 -21.19 2.30 10.39
C SER A 174 -21.24 0.89 11.02
N THR A 175 -20.14 0.44 11.64
CA THR A 175 -20.06 -0.81 12.42
C THR A 175 -19.66 -0.52 13.86
N LEU A 176 -20.05 -1.40 14.80
CA LEU A 176 -19.74 -1.22 16.22
C LEU A 176 -18.23 -1.20 16.49
N GLY A 177 -17.46 -2.09 15.84
CA GLY A 177 -16.01 -2.14 15.99
C GLY A 177 -15.31 -0.89 15.45
N PHE A 178 -15.60 -0.48 14.21
CA PHE A 178 -14.89 0.67 13.63
C PHE A 178 -15.25 2.03 14.26
N VAL A 179 -16.49 2.23 14.74
CA VAL A 179 -16.84 3.45 15.51
C VAL A 179 -16.00 3.54 16.80
N TYR A 180 -15.77 2.41 17.47
CA TYR A 180 -14.90 2.36 18.64
C TYR A 180 -13.41 2.57 18.28
N GLU A 181 -12.95 2.04 17.14
CA GLU A 181 -11.62 2.33 16.61
C GLU A 181 -11.41 3.80 16.25
N TYR A 182 -12.40 4.48 15.67
CA TYR A 182 -12.28 5.87 15.26
C TYR A 182 -11.91 6.78 16.44
N ILE A 183 -12.63 6.64 17.56
CA ILE A 183 -12.34 7.38 18.80
C ILE A 183 -11.01 6.92 19.42
N THR A 184 -10.66 5.64 19.29
CA THR A 184 -9.36 5.11 19.72
C THR A 184 -8.21 5.79 18.96
N ARG A 185 -8.36 5.99 17.65
CA ARG A 185 -7.38 6.68 16.79
C ARG A 185 -7.30 8.17 17.12
N LYS A 186 -8.45 8.85 17.31
CA LYS A 186 -8.50 10.27 17.78
C LYS A 186 -7.84 10.47 19.15
N ALA A 187 -7.94 9.51 20.07
CA ALA A 187 -7.22 9.51 21.36
C ALA A 187 -5.70 9.27 21.24
N GLY A 188 -5.17 9.05 20.04
CA GLY A 188 -3.75 8.78 19.77
C GLY A 188 -3.31 7.36 20.12
N PHE A 189 -4.25 6.43 20.32
CA PHE A 189 -3.96 5.06 20.71
C PHE A 189 -3.75 4.15 19.49
N VAL A 190 -2.65 4.38 18.77
CA VAL A 190 -2.26 3.58 17.60
C VAL A 190 -0.88 2.93 17.75
N THR A 191 -0.72 1.73 17.20
CA THR A 191 0.57 1.08 16.97
C THR A 191 0.85 1.06 15.47
N GLN A 192 2.00 1.59 15.05
CA GLN A 192 2.46 1.52 13.67
C GLN A 192 2.97 0.10 13.36
N VAL A 193 2.50 -0.50 12.25
CA VAL A 193 2.84 -1.86 11.80
C VAL A 193 3.43 -1.75 10.40
N GLY A 194 4.77 -1.72 10.31
CA GLY A 194 5.48 -1.39 9.08
C GLY A 194 5.22 0.06 8.61
N ASP A 195 5.64 0.38 7.39
CA ASP A 195 5.73 1.78 6.93
C ASP A 195 4.38 2.45 6.61
N LYS A 196 3.28 1.67 6.53
CA LYS A 196 1.99 2.13 5.98
C LYS A 196 0.73 1.77 6.77
N ILE A 197 0.80 0.92 7.81
CA ILE A 197 -0.39 0.46 8.54
C ILE A 197 -0.37 0.96 9.99
N GLN A 198 -1.53 1.37 10.51
CA GLN A 198 -1.75 1.71 11.92
C GLN A 198 -2.86 0.85 12.51
N HIS A 199 -2.53 0.10 13.56
CA HIS A 199 -3.49 -0.68 14.34
C HIS A 199 -4.03 0.15 15.51
N ALA A 200 -5.36 0.16 15.72
CA ALA A 200 -5.96 0.80 16.87
C ALA A 200 -5.76 -0.04 18.15
N GLU A 201 -5.42 0.59 19.27
CA GLU A 201 -5.29 -0.09 20.57
C GLU A 201 -6.55 0.13 21.42
N ALA A 202 -7.71 -0.41 20.99
CA ALA A 202 -9.02 -0.15 21.61
C ALA A 202 -9.07 -0.37 23.13
N GLY A 203 -8.32 -1.35 23.65
CA GLY A 203 -8.17 -1.57 25.09
C GLY A 203 -7.47 -0.45 25.88
N LYS A 204 -6.92 0.58 25.21
CA LYS A 204 -6.50 1.85 25.83
C LYS A 204 -7.68 2.81 25.99
N LEU A 205 -8.54 2.92 24.97
CA LEU A 205 -9.75 3.75 25.04
C LEU A 205 -10.72 3.25 26.11
N MET A 206 -10.91 1.93 26.21
CA MET A 206 -11.67 1.30 27.29
C MET A 206 -11.15 1.66 28.69
N GLY A 207 -9.83 1.84 28.84
CA GLY A 207 -9.21 2.29 30.09
C GLY A 207 -9.24 3.80 30.31
N LEU A 208 -9.58 4.59 29.28
CA LEU A 208 -9.75 6.04 29.35
C LEU A 208 -11.21 6.42 29.70
N ALA A 209 -12.18 5.65 29.19
CA ALA A 209 -13.61 5.90 29.36
C ALA A 209 -14.07 6.19 30.81
N PRO A 210 -13.56 5.50 31.87
CA PRO A 210 -13.91 5.80 33.26
C PRO A 210 -13.53 7.19 33.78
N PHE A 211 -12.62 7.92 33.10
CA PHE A 211 -12.25 9.29 33.46
C PHE A 211 -13.21 10.35 32.86
N GLY A 212 -14.10 9.91 31.97
CA GLY A 212 -15.08 10.76 31.29
C GLY A 212 -16.44 10.73 31.97
N LYS A 213 -17.35 11.56 31.46
CA LYS A 213 -18.70 11.74 32.00
C LYS A 213 -19.74 11.70 30.89
N ASN A 214 -20.98 11.38 31.27
CA ASN A 214 -22.11 11.55 30.38
C ASN A 214 -22.35 13.04 30.12
N GLN A 215 -22.49 13.41 28.84
CA GLN A 215 -22.83 14.76 28.42
C GLN A 215 -24.25 14.73 27.85
N PRO A 216 -25.27 15.21 28.59
CA PRO A 216 -26.68 14.97 28.27
C PRO A 216 -27.16 15.62 26.97
N ASN A 217 -26.35 16.53 26.41
CA ASN A 217 -26.66 17.31 25.22
C ASN A 217 -25.95 16.78 23.94
N TRP A 218 -25.38 15.56 23.97
CA TRP A 218 -24.68 14.93 22.83
C TRP A 218 -25.58 13.84 22.23
N HIS A 219 -25.67 13.73 20.90
CA HIS A 219 -26.67 12.88 20.23
C HIS A 219 -26.27 11.41 20.22
N SER A 220 -27.19 10.48 20.51
CA SER A 220 -26.91 9.04 20.40
C SER A 220 -26.52 8.67 18.97
N TRP A 221 -25.29 8.20 18.79
CA TRP A 221 -24.72 7.78 17.50
C TRP A 221 -25.22 6.41 17.08
N ILE A 222 -25.40 5.52 18.06
CA ILE A 222 -25.94 4.18 17.88
C ILE A 222 -27.39 4.20 18.37
N GLN A 223 -28.34 3.97 17.47
CA GLN A 223 -29.76 4.00 17.76
C GLN A 223 -30.39 2.61 17.59
N THR A 224 -31.05 2.14 18.64
CA THR A 224 -31.77 0.87 18.67
C THR A 224 -33.17 1.03 18.07
N THR A 225 -33.67 0.03 17.34
CA THR A 225 -35.07 -0.02 16.87
C THR A 225 -35.83 -1.09 17.64
N GLU A 226 -37.04 -0.78 18.11
CA GLU A 226 -37.88 -1.74 18.86
C GLU A 226 -38.11 -3.03 18.06
N GLU A 227 -38.01 -4.17 18.77
CA GLU A 227 -38.18 -5.54 18.27
C GLU A 227 -37.23 -5.99 17.12
N SER A 228 -36.37 -5.09 16.64
CA SER A 228 -35.38 -5.33 15.58
C SER A 228 -33.97 -5.53 16.14
N PHE A 229 -33.24 -6.47 15.55
CA PHE A 229 -31.81 -6.67 15.82
C PHE A 229 -30.91 -5.64 15.13
N SER A 230 -31.41 -4.92 14.12
CA SER A 230 -30.63 -3.94 13.36
C SER A 230 -30.52 -2.61 14.08
N LEU A 231 -29.32 -2.03 14.05
CA LEU A 231 -29.00 -0.72 14.62
C LEU A 231 -28.91 0.34 13.52
N LYS A 232 -29.23 1.59 13.84
CA LYS A 232 -28.93 2.74 12.98
C LYS A 232 -27.69 3.43 13.50
N ILE A 233 -26.68 3.58 12.64
CA ILE A 233 -25.41 4.23 12.93
C ILE A 233 -25.11 5.18 11.76
N SER A 234 -24.86 6.46 12.07
CA SER A 234 -24.65 7.49 11.05
C SER A 234 -23.20 7.96 11.06
N ALA A 235 -22.44 7.54 10.05
CA ALA A 235 -21.04 7.91 9.87
C ALA A 235 -20.80 9.42 9.86
N TYR A 236 -21.71 10.15 9.21
CA TYR A 236 -21.68 11.60 9.05
C TYR A 236 -21.86 12.33 10.38
N ASP A 237 -22.86 11.95 11.17
CA ASP A 237 -23.18 12.62 12.44
C ASP A 237 -22.05 12.40 13.47
N ILE A 238 -21.46 11.19 13.49
CA ILE A 238 -20.29 10.85 14.31
C ILE A 238 -19.10 11.74 13.96
N PHE A 239 -18.79 11.88 12.66
CA PHE A 239 -17.65 12.71 12.23
C PHE A 239 -17.85 14.18 12.64
N LEU A 240 -19.02 14.75 12.37
CA LEU A 240 -19.30 16.16 12.66
C LEU A 240 -19.36 16.48 14.15
N GLU A 241 -19.95 15.61 14.99
CA GLU A 241 -19.97 15.84 16.43
C GLU A 241 -18.55 15.84 17.02
N VAL A 242 -17.71 14.88 16.62
CA VAL A 242 -16.30 14.82 17.05
C VAL A 242 -15.50 16.05 16.56
N ALA A 243 -15.71 16.49 15.32
CA ALA A 243 -15.08 17.69 14.78
C ALA A 243 -15.52 18.98 15.51
N ALA A 244 -16.80 19.10 15.84
CA ALA A 244 -17.34 20.23 16.60
C ALA A 244 -16.75 20.30 18.02
N LEU A 245 -16.64 19.15 18.69
CA LEU A 245 -16.02 19.01 20.01
C LEU A 245 -14.51 19.30 19.96
N GLU A 246 -13.81 18.77 18.97
CA GLU A 246 -12.37 19.02 18.76
C GLU A 246 -12.12 20.53 18.56
N LYS A 247 -12.84 21.21 17.68
CA LYS A 247 -12.70 22.67 17.53
C LYS A 247 -12.99 23.44 18.83
N ARG A 248 -14.00 23.04 19.60
CA ARG A 248 -14.46 23.82 20.76
C ARG A 248 -13.60 23.61 22.01
N TYR A 249 -13.01 22.42 22.18
CA TYR A 249 -12.38 21.98 23.43
C TYR A 249 -10.96 21.41 23.26
N ASP A 250 -10.42 21.26 22.04
CA ASP A 250 -9.01 20.91 21.83
C ASP A 250 -8.10 22.14 21.93
N ASN A 251 -7.24 22.17 22.94
CA ASN A 251 -6.18 23.17 23.08
C ASN A 251 -4.87 22.76 22.35
N LYS A 252 -4.79 21.55 21.80
CA LYS A 252 -3.61 20.93 21.18
C LYS A 252 -2.38 20.79 22.09
N GLU A 253 -2.52 21.00 23.40
CA GLU A 253 -1.43 20.86 24.36
C GLU A 253 -1.36 19.46 24.97
N GLY A 254 -0.14 18.95 25.17
CA GLY A 254 0.08 17.64 25.76
C GLY A 254 -0.28 16.46 24.85
N LYS A 255 -0.79 15.38 25.43
CA LYS A 255 -1.13 14.14 24.69
C LYS A 255 -2.64 14.09 24.43
N PRO A 256 -3.11 13.61 23.26
CA PRO A 256 -4.53 13.69 22.89
C PRO A 256 -5.49 13.12 23.94
N TYR A 257 -5.17 11.97 24.55
CA TYR A 257 -6.00 11.37 25.60
C TYR A 257 -6.13 12.19 26.91
N LEU A 258 -5.44 13.32 27.07
CA LEU A 258 -5.63 14.25 28.18
C LEU A 258 -6.67 15.36 27.86
N ARG A 259 -7.13 15.46 26.61
CA ARG A 259 -8.12 16.47 26.17
C ARG A 259 -9.51 16.10 26.72
N PRO A 260 -10.16 16.95 27.54
CA PRO A 260 -11.38 16.55 28.25
C PRO A 260 -12.52 16.01 27.38
N TYR A 261 -12.74 16.59 26.19
CA TYR A 261 -13.78 16.11 25.27
C TYR A 261 -13.49 14.70 24.71
N LEU A 262 -12.22 14.30 24.50
CA LEU A 262 -11.89 12.93 24.08
C LEU A 262 -12.07 11.92 25.22
N VAL A 263 -11.89 12.36 26.47
CA VAL A 263 -12.16 11.54 27.65
C VAL A 263 -13.67 11.28 27.78
N ASP A 264 -14.50 12.31 27.57
CA ASP A 264 -15.96 12.16 27.54
C ASP A 264 -16.47 11.40 26.30
N LEU A 265 -15.84 11.55 25.14
CA LEU A 265 -16.13 10.73 23.96
C LEU A 265 -15.78 9.25 24.17
N ALA A 266 -14.69 8.96 24.91
CA ALA A 266 -14.36 7.59 25.32
C ALA A 266 -15.45 7.01 26.23
N TYR A 267 -15.97 7.80 27.19
CA TYR A 267 -17.12 7.42 28.01
C TYR A 267 -18.37 7.15 27.16
N LYS A 268 -18.72 8.07 26.25
CA LYS A 268 -19.90 7.98 25.37
C LYS A 268 -19.87 6.73 24.49
N VAL A 269 -18.81 6.53 23.71
CA VAL A 269 -18.73 5.40 22.76
C VAL A 269 -18.72 4.05 23.50
N GLN A 270 -18.15 4.02 24.72
CA GLN A 270 -18.23 2.86 25.61
C GLN A 270 -19.67 2.59 26.08
N LYS A 271 -20.41 3.61 26.54
CA LYS A 271 -21.79 3.45 27.01
C LYS A 271 -22.77 3.14 25.88
N GLU A 272 -22.62 3.74 24.71
CA GLU A 272 -23.49 3.42 23.56
C GLU A 272 -23.24 2.01 23.01
N LEU A 273 -21.98 1.55 22.99
CA LEU A 273 -21.66 0.16 22.68
C LEU A 273 -22.33 -0.80 23.69
N GLU A 274 -22.26 -0.51 24.99
CA GLU A 274 -22.96 -1.31 26.01
C GLU A 274 -24.47 -1.36 25.75
N GLN A 275 -25.14 -0.22 25.52
CA GLN A 275 -26.58 -0.19 25.25
C GLN A 275 -26.98 -0.93 23.97
N ALA A 276 -26.18 -0.80 22.90
CA ALA A 276 -26.40 -1.48 21.64
C ALA A 276 -26.35 -3.01 21.81
N LEU A 277 -25.33 -3.51 22.50
CA LEU A 277 -25.17 -4.94 22.78
C LEU A 277 -26.26 -5.45 23.74
N LEU A 278 -26.61 -4.67 24.77
CA LEU A 278 -27.71 -4.98 25.70
C LEU A 278 -29.04 -5.16 24.97
N HIS A 279 -29.37 -4.26 24.05
CA HIS A 279 -30.59 -4.36 23.21
C HIS A 279 -30.59 -5.61 22.34
N ILE A 280 -29.50 -5.84 21.58
CA ILE A 280 -29.36 -6.99 20.68
C ILE A 280 -29.50 -8.32 21.44
N VAL A 281 -28.78 -8.47 22.55
CA VAL A 281 -28.81 -9.71 23.35
C VAL A 281 -30.13 -9.86 24.10
N SER A 282 -30.72 -8.78 24.64
CA SER A 282 -32.05 -8.82 25.28
C SER A 282 -33.13 -9.34 24.33
N LEU A 283 -33.16 -8.86 23.07
CA LEU A 283 -34.06 -9.37 22.05
C LEU A 283 -33.78 -10.85 21.70
N ALA A 284 -32.51 -11.28 21.71
CA ALA A 284 -32.16 -12.67 21.46
C ALA A 284 -32.62 -13.59 22.60
N ILE A 285 -32.52 -13.15 23.85
CA ILE A 285 -33.08 -13.84 25.03
C ILE A 285 -34.61 -13.90 24.90
N LYS A 286 -35.29 -12.78 24.56
CA LYS A 286 -36.75 -12.73 24.36
C LYS A 286 -37.23 -13.73 23.29
N ARG A 287 -36.44 -13.95 22.22
CA ARG A 287 -36.80 -14.88 21.14
C ARG A 287 -36.45 -16.35 21.41
N THR A 288 -35.41 -16.65 22.17
CA THR A 288 -34.87 -18.03 22.34
C THR A 288 -35.06 -18.64 23.74
N GLY A 289 -35.26 -17.80 24.76
CA GLY A 289 -35.26 -18.18 26.17
C GLY A 289 -33.87 -18.54 26.74
N LEU A 290 -32.79 -18.43 25.95
CA LEU A 290 -31.45 -18.84 26.37
C LEU A 290 -30.76 -17.72 27.17
N LYS A 291 -30.28 -18.07 28.37
CA LYS A 291 -29.63 -17.14 29.33
C LYS A 291 -28.12 -17.32 29.51
N LYS A 292 -27.49 -18.25 28.78
CA LYS A 292 -26.04 -18.36 28.68
C LYS A 292 -25.56 -17.68 27.41
N LEU A 293 -24.46 -16.93 27.48
CA LEU A 293 -23.93 -16.17 26.35
C LEU A 293 -22.47 -16.54 26.04
N CYS A 294 -22.18 -16.75 24.77
CA CYS A 294 -20.83 -16.88 24.22
C CYS A 294 -20.50 -15.62 23.39
N ILE A 295 -19.32 -15.02 23.57
CA ILE A 295 -18.90 -13.83 22.80
C ILE A 295 -17.55 -14.07 22.11
N ALA A 296 -17.45 -13.63 20.86
CA ALA A 296 -16.23 -13.55 20.06
C ALA A 296 -16.28 -12.35 19.07
N GLY A 297 -15.23 -12.18 18.30
CA GLY A 297 -14.93 -10.97 17.52
C GLY A 297 -14.14 -9.95 18.35
N GLY A 298 -13.46 -9.01 17.69
CA GLY A 298 -12.57 -8.03 18.30
C GLY A 298 -13.24 -7.18 19.39
N VAL A 299 -14.54 -6.89 19.24
CA VAL A 299 -15.33 -6.16 20.24
C VAL A 299 -15.56 -7.00 21.51
N GLY A 300 -15.53 -8.33 21.42
CA GLY A 300 -15.59 -9.25 22.57
C GLY A 300 -14.44 -9.08 23.57
N LEU A 301 -13.34 -8.42 23.19
CA LEU A 301 -12.27 -8.02 24.12
C LEU A 301 -12.66 -6.84 25.03
N ASN A 302 -13.83 -6.21 24.83
CA ASN A 302 -14.38 -5.15 25.68
C ASN A 302 -14.94 -5.73 26.98
N SER A 303 -14.04 -5.91 27.95
CA SER A 303 -14.34 -6.54 29.24
C SER A 303 -15.32 -5.75 30.13
N VAL A 304 -15.57 -4.48 29.83
CA VAL A 304 -16.60 -3.67 30.50
C VAL A 304 -17.98 -4.05 29.95
N ALA A 305 -18.15 -4.05 28.63
CA ALA A 305 -19.41 -4.43 27.98
C ALA A 305 -19.81 -5.89 28.29
N ASN A 306 -18.85 -6.80 28.34
CA ASN A 306 -19.09 -8.20 28.73
C ASN A 306 -19.71 -8.32 30.13
N TYR A 307 -19.22 -7.53 31.10
CA TYR A 307 -19.75 -7.55 32.47
C TYR A 307 -21.11 -6.85 32.57
N GLU A 308 -21.34 -5.78 31.82
CA GLU A 308 -22.67 -5.13 31.77
C GLU A 308 -23.74 -6.04 31.17
N LEU A 309 -23.42 -6.79 30.11
CA LEU A 309 -24.31 -7.83 29.56
C LEU A 309 -24.69 -8.89 30.60
N LEU A 310 -23.69 -9.46 31.29
CA LEU A 310 -23.90 -10.42 32.38
C LEU A 310 -24.81 -9.86 33.47
N ARG A 311 -24.49 -8.66 33.97
CA ARG A 311 -25.15 -8.03 35.12
C ARG A 311 -26.58 -7.60 34.80
N GLN A 312 -26.79 -6.83 33.73
CA GLN A 312 -28.08 -6.19 33.46
C GLN A 312 -29.10 -7.16 32.86
N LEU A 313 -28.67 -8.11 32.03
CA LEU A 313 -29.57 -9.13 31.45
C LEU A 313 -29.79 -10.33 32.39
N GLN A 314 -29.08 -10.35 33.54
CA GLN A 314 -29.10 -11.46 34.50
C GLN A 314 -28.87 -12.80 33.79
N LEU A 315 -27.74 -12.88 33.08
CA LEU A 315 -27.30 -14.09 32.40
C LEU A 315 -26.92 -15.14 33.44
N ASP A 316 -27.22 -16.41 33.16
CA ASP A 316 -26.88 -17.52 34.05
C ASP A 316 -25.36 -17.74 34.07
N ASP A 317 -24.70 -17.54 32.92
CA ASP A 317 -23.26 -17.64 32.75
C ASP A 317 -22.81 -16.93 31.44
N ILE A 318 -21.54 -16.56 31.35
CA ILE A 318 -20.95 -15.92 30.17
C ILE A 318 -19.55 -16.48 29.86
N PHE A 319 -19.35 -16.89 28.61
CA PHE A 319 -18.05 -17.35 28.11
C PHE A 319 -17.54 -16.42 27.02
N ILE A 320 -16.32 -15.91 27.18
CA ILE A 320 -15.63 -15.14 26.16
C ILE A 320 -14.30 -15.83 25.89
N PHE A 321 -14.02 -16.13 24.61
CA PHE A 321 -12.78 -16.82 24.24
C PHE A 321 -11.57 -15.92 24.55
N PRO A 322 -10.46 -16.43 25.14
CA PRO A 322 -9.34 -15.59 25.59
C PRO A 322 -8.68 -14.78 24.46
N ALA A 323 -8.67 -15.33 23.24
CA ALA A 323 -8.28 -14.66 22.01
C ALA A 323 -9.51 -14.28 21.18
N ALA A 324 -10.43 -13.48 21.72
CA ALA A 324 -11.74 -13.22 21.09
C ALA A 324 -11.68 -12.59 19.68
N GLY A 325 -10.66 -11.76 19.40
CA GLY A 325 -10.44 -11.14 18.09
C GLY A 325 -9.95 -12.11 17.01
N ASP A 326 -9.42 -11.58 15.90
CA ASP A 326 -8.99 -12.34 14.72
C ASP A 326 -8.03 -13.50 15.03
N SER A 327 -7.17 -13.33 16.03
CA SER A 327 -6.35 -14.43 16.56
C SER A 327 -7.18 -15.69 16.89
N GLY A 328 -8.42 -15.56 17.38
CA GLY A 328 -9.33 -16.67 17.68
C GLY A 328 -9.89 -17.43 16.47
N ILE A 329 -9.86 -16.85 15.26
CA ILE A 329 -10.35 -17.47 14.02
C ILE A 329 -9.69 -18.82 13.79
N ALA A 330 -8.38 -18.95 14.08
CA ALA A 330 -7.67 -20.22 13.95
C ALA A 330 -8.27 -21.35 14.80
N ALA A 331 -8.63 -21.08 16.06
CA ALA A 331 -9.29 -22.06 16.92
C ALA A 331 -10.70 -22.40 16.40
N GLY A 332 -11.45 -21.39 15.97
CA GLY A 332 -12.77 -21.56 15.35
C GLY A 332 -12.76 -22.45 14.10
N CYS A 333 -11.83 -22.19 13.18
CA CYS A 333 -11.63 -22.96 11.95
C CYS A 333 -11.27 -24.44 12.22
N ALA A 334 -10.45 -24.71 13.24
CA ALA A 334 -10.08 -26.06 13.65
C ALA A 334 -11.28 -26.85 14.23
N LEU A 335 -12.03 -26.21 15.14
CA LEU A 335 -13.18 -26.83 15.82
C LEU A 335 -14.38 -27.01 14.87
N TRP A 336 -14.62 -26.06 13.97
CA TRP A 336 -15.60 -26.20 12.90
C TRP A 336 -15.29 -27.40 12.00
N ALA A 337 -14.04 -27.56 11.58
CA ALA A 337 -13.65 -28.67 10.73
C ALA A 337 -13.73 -30.02 11.44
N TYR A 338 -13.29 -30.11 12.70
CA TYR A 338 -13.48 -31.30 13.54
C TYR A 338 -14.95 -31.73 13.59
N ASN A 339 -15.86 -30.78 13.84
CA ASN A 339 -17.29 -31.08 13.95
C ASN A 339 -17.97 -31.37 12.61
N THR A 340 -17.95 -30.40 11.71
CA THR A 340 -18.76 -30.40 10.48
C THR A 340 -18.19 -31.36 9.42
N LEU A 341 -16.88 -31.58 9.40
CA LEU A 341 -16.20 -32.37 8.36
C LEU A 341 -15.63 -33.69 8.91
N GLY A 342 -15.08 -33.66 10.13
CA GLY A 342 -14.60 -34.87 10.84
C GLY A 342 -15.71 -35.69 11.50
N GLY A 343 -16.95 -35.18 11.56
CA GLY A 343 -18.07 -35.82 12.27
C GLY A 343 -17.91 -35.80 13.81
N GLY A 344 -16.99 -34.98 14.32
CA GLY A 344 -16.63 -34.90 15.72
C GLY A 344 -17.76 -34.38 16.61
N GLN A 345 -18.10 -35.16 17.63
CA GLN A 345 -19.24 -34.86 18.53
C GLN A 345 -18.83 -34.39 19.92
N LYS A 346 -17.59 -34.67 20.34
CA LYS A 346 -17.07 -34.34 21.67
C LYS A 346 -16.71 -32.87 21.74
N ARG A 347 -17.22 -32.15 22.73
CA ARG A 347 -16.81 -30.78 23.09
C ARG A 347 -15.98 -30.83 24.37
N VAL A 348 -14.88 -30.08 24.41
CA VAL A 348 -13.99 -30.00 25.58
C VAL A 348 -13.93 -28.57 26.08
N SER A 349 -14.27 -28.36 27.36
CA SER A 349 -14.25 -27.06 28.00
C SER A 349 -12.83 -26.51 28.14
N LEU A 350 -12.59 -25.28 27.68
CA LEU A 350 -11.31 -24.61 27.84
C LEU A 350 -11.20 -24.03 29.26
N THR A 351 -10.47 -24.72 30.13
CA THR A 351 -10.24 -24.31 31.53
C THR A 351 -9.00 -23.44 31.72
N LYS A 352 -8.06 -23.49 30.76
CA LYS A 352 -6.80 -22.74 30.76
C LYS A 352 -6.47 -22.27 29.35
N ALA A 353 -5.96 -21.05 29.20
CA ALA A 353 -5.58 -20.48 27.91
C ALA A 353 -4.10 -20.73 27.53
N THR A 354 -3.38 -21.55 28.29
CA THR A 354 -1.95 -21.87 28.11
C THR A 354 -1.74 -22.87 26.97
N LEU A 355 -2.08 -22.44 25.76
CA LEU A 355 -2.08 -23.27 24.55
C LEU A 355 -0.75 -23.21 23.78
N GLY A 356 0.22 -22.40 24.21
CA GLY A 356 1.59 -22.46 23.70
C GLY A 356 2.36 -23.71 24.15
N ARG A 357 3.51 -23.98 23.54
CA ARG A 357 4.36 -25.14 23.86
C ARG A 357 5.16 -24.93 25.16
N HIS A 358 5.50 -26.04 25.81
CA HIS A 358 6.37 -26.06 27.00
C HIS A 358 7.86 -25.97 26.61
N TYR A 359 8.68 -25.28 27.42
CA TYR A 359 10.14 -25.21 27.25
C TYR A 359 10.86 -26.10 28.27
N GLY A 360 11.68 -27.04 27.81
CA GLY A 360 12.37 -27.99 28.68
C GLY A 360 13.56 -27.37 29.44
N SER A 361 13.94 -27.99 30.56
CA SER A 361 15.08 -27.56 31.40
C SER A 361 16.36 -27.31 30.61
N LYS A 362 16.66 -28.15 29.60
CA LYS A 362 17.82 -27.95 28.70
C LYS A 362 17.81 -26.60 27.97
N GLN A 363 16.65 -26.14 27.50
CA GLN A 363 16.48 -24.86 26.79
C GLN A 363 16.61 -23.69 27.77
N ILE A 364 16.05 -23.82 28.97
CA ILE A 364 16.19 -22.84 30.06
C ILE A 364 17.66 -22.71 30.48
N SER A 365 18.37 -23.83 30.72
CA SER A 365 19.81 -23.83 31.04
C SER A 365 20.69 -23.33 29.88
N GLN A 366 20.24 -23.40 28.62
CA GLN A 366 20.93 -22.76 27.49
C GLN A 366 20.73 -21.24 27.51
N ALA A 367 19.50 -20.76 27.75
CA ALA A 367 19.21 -19.34 27.87
C ALA A 367 19.95 -18.70 29.07
N ILE A 368 19.96 -19.35 30.23
CA ILE A 368 20.71 -18.88 31.42
C ILE A 368 22.20 -18.76 31.12
N ARG A 369 22.82 -19.78 30.50
CA ARG A 369 24.25 -19.76 30.14
C ARG A 369 24.61 -18.62 29.19
N HIS A 370 23.70 -18.19 28.32
CA HIS A 370 23.91 -17.04 27.45
C HIS A 370 24.10 -15.71 28.23
N PHE A 371 23.53 -15.61 29.43
CA PHE A 371 23.57 -14.41 30.27
C PHE A 371 24.33 -14.60 31.60
N GLN A 372 25.10 -15.69 31.74
CA GLN A 372 25.73 -16.14 33.00
C GLN A 372 26.59 -15.09 33.72
N ASP A 373 27.09 -14.07 33.01
CA ASP A 373 27.93 -13.01 33.55
C ASP A 373 27.11 -11.84 34.13
N SER A 374 25.83 -11.72 33.72
CA SER A 374 24.90 -10.65 34.12
C SER A 374 23.92 -11.05 35.22
N VAL A 375 23.66 -12.35 35.38
CA VAL A 375 22.67 -12.88 36.34
C VAL A 375 23.30 -13.71 37.46
N GLU A 376 22.60 -13.79 38.57
CA GLU A 376 22.79 -14.83 39.58
C GLU A 376 21.55 -15.72 39.59
N VAL A 377 21.73 -17.02 39.83
CA VAL A 377 20.67 -18.02 39.72
C VAL A 377 20.65 -18.95 40.94
N GLU A 378 19.46 -19.25 41.43
CA GLU A 378 19.18 -20.16 42.54
C GLU A 378 18.07 -21.12 42.09
N GLU A 379 18.23 -22.43 42.29
CA GLU A 379 17.14 -23.39 42.07
C GLU A 379 16.33 -23.53 43.36
N LEU A 380 15.01 -23.37 43.27
CA LEU A 380 14.06 -23.45 44.39
C LEU A 380 13.03 -24.54 44.11
N THR A 381 12.53 -25.20 45.15
CA THR A 381 11.33 -26.03 45.04
C THR A 381 10.08 -25.16 44.75
N PRO A 382 8.98 -25.71 44.23
CA PRO A 382 7.75 -24.93 43.96
C PRO A 382 7.20 -24.17 45.18
N ASP A 383 7.24 -24.78 46.37
CA ASP A 383 6.75 -24.14 47.60
C ASP A 383 7.71 -23.05 48.11
N GLU A 384 9.04 -23.23 47.95
CA GLU A 384 10.03 -22.19 48.20
C GLU A 384 9.90 -21.03 47.21
N MET A 385 9.62 -21.32 45.93
CA MET A 385 9.38 -20.32 44.89
C MET A 385 8.14 -19.46 45.21
N ILE A 386 7.03 -20.08 45.62
CA ILE A 386 5.82 -19.36 46.07
C ILE A 386 6.13 -18.52 47.31
N THR A 387 6.80 -19.09 48.31
CA THR A 387 7.14 -18.40 49.57
C THR A 387 8.09 -17.22 49.33
N ARG A 388 9.16 -17.42 48.57
CA ARG A 388 10.12 -16.35 48.20
C ARG A 388 9.43 -15.24 47.41
N THR A 389 8.58 -15.60 46.46
CA THR A 389 7.83 -14.65 45.64
C THR A 389 6.89 -13.82 46.51
N ALA A 390 6.12 -14.44 47.41
CA ALA A 390 5.24 -13.73 48.34
C ALA A 390 6.01 -12.72 49.21
N GLN A 391 7.14 -13.15 49.79
CA GLN A 391 8.00 -12.31 50.64
C GLN A 391 8.50 -11.06 49.92
N VAL A 392 9.08 -11.20 48.72
CA VAL A 392 9.63 -10.04 48.00
C VAL A 392 8.52 -9.13 47.43
N LEU A 393 7.38 -9.69 47.04
CA LEU A 393 6.20 -8.92 46.62
C LEU A 393 5.63 -8.10 47.79
N GLY A 394 5.50 -8.68 48.98
CA GLY A 394 5.07 -7.99 50.21
C GLY A 394 6.05 -6.91 50.68
N GLN A 395 7.30 -6.95 50.22
CA GLN A 395 8.31 -5.90 50.40
C GLN A 395 8.29 -4.84 49.28
N GLY A 396 7.36 -4.93 48.32
CA GLY A 396 7.22 -3.99 47.21
C GLY A 396 8.16 -4.22 46.03
N SER A 397 8.77 -5.40 45.91
CA SER A 397 9.56 -5.79 44.73
C SER A 397 8.67 -6.15 43.54
N ILE A 398 9.23 -6.09 42.33
CA ILE A 398 8.56 -6.46 41.07
C ILE A 398 9.14 -7.78 40.56
N VAL A 399 8.29 -8.79 40.36
CA VAL A 399 8.72 -10.14 39.97
C VAL A 399 8.12 -10.54 38.63
N ALA A 400 8.95 -10.98 37.67
CA ALA A 400 8.46 -11.60 36.43
C ALA A 400 8.32 -13.12 36.56
N ARG A 401 7.32 -13.71 35.89
CA ARG A 401 7.04 -15.15 35.84
C ARG A 401 7.09 -15.65 34.40
N PHE A 402 7.85 -16.72 34.18
CA PHE A 402 7.86 -17.51 32.95
C PHE A 402 7.64 -18.98 33.33
N GLU A 403 6.53 -19.58 32.88
CA GLU A 403 6.15 -20.95 33.25
C GLU A 403 5.34 -21.63 32.15
N GLY A 404 5.69 -22.86 31.79
CA GLY A 404 4.94 -23.72 30.88
C GLY A 404 4.63 -23.11 29.50
N GLY A 405 3.47 -23.49 28.95
CA GLY A 405 2.94 -22.97 27.69
C GLY A 405 2.46 -21.52 27.82
N ALA A 406 2.75 -20.70 26.80
CA ALA A 406 2.28 -19.32 26.74
C ALA A 406 0.75 -19.23 26.61
N GLU A 407 0.20 -18.13 27.10
CA GLU A 407 -1.21 -17.78 26.98
C GLU A 407 -1.59 -17.43 25.53
N TYR A 408 -2.76 -17.90 25.08
CA TYR A 408 -3.32 -17.56 23.77
C TYR A 408 -4.22 -16.32 23.86
N GLY A 409 -3.88 -15.27 23.13
CA GLY A 409 -4.58 -13.99 23.13
C GLY A 409 -3.84 -12.87 23.89
N PRO A 410 -4.44 -11.66 23.97
CA PRO A 410 -3.75 -10.44 24.37
C PRO A 410 -3.65 -10.23 25.89
N ARG A 411 -3.71 -11.30 26.68
CA ARG A 411 -3.71 -11.28 28.16
C ARG A 411 -2.73 -12.31 28.70
N ALA A 412 -1.83 -11.87 29.57
CA ALA A 412 -1.08 -12.81 30.41
C ALA A 412 -1.93 -13.18 31.64
N LEU A 413 -1.93 -14.46 31.96
CA LEU A 413 -2.81 -15.12 32.92
C LEU A 413 -2.02 -15.97 33.94
N GLY A 414 -0.72 -15.67 34.05
CA GLY A 414 0.21 -16.19 35.06
C GLY A 414 1.46 -16.86 34.50
N HIS A 415 1.53 -17.09 33.19
CA HIS A 415 2.57 -17.90 32.55
C HIS A 415 3.61 -17.07 31.80
N ARG A 416 3.25 -15.87 31.34
CA ARG A 416 4.16 -14.83 30.83
C ARG A 416 3.81 -13.50 31.47
N SER A 417 4.00 -13.41 32.79
CA SER A 417 3.43 -12.34 33.64
C SER A 417 4.48 -11.51 34.38
N ILE A 418 4.11 -10.29 34.78
CA ILE A 418 4.81 -9.45 35.75
C ILE A 418 3.85 -9.22 36.92
N MET A 419 4.36 -9.48 38.11
CA MET A 419 3.64 -9.53 39.38
C MET A 419 4.10 -8.40 40.29
N ALA A 420 3.17 -7.84 41.04
CA ALA A 420 3.42 -6.89 42.13
C ALA A 420 2.35 -7.06 43.22
N ASP A 421 2.59 -6.48 44.40
CA ASP A 421 1.54 -6.39 45.42
C ASP A 421 0.64 -5.15 45.19
N PRO A 422 -0.69 -5.32 45.03
CA PRO A 422 -1.61 -4.21 44.74
C PRO A 422 -1.87 -3.23 45.89
N THR A 423 -1.48 -3.54 47.13
CA THR A 423 -1.72 -2.66 48.31
C THR A 423 -0.82 -1.43 48.33
N PHE A 424 0.35 -1.50 47.67
CA PHE A 424 1.30 -0.41 47.60
C PHE A 424 0.73 0.75 46.76
N LYS A 425 0.38 1.86 47.43
CA LYS A 425 -0.42 2.99 46.88
C LYS A 425 -0.02 3.48 45.48
N ARG A 426 1.28 3.54 45.19
CA ARG A 426 1.83 3.99 43.88
C ARG A 426 2.46 2.88 43.04
N MET A 427 2.21 1.61 43.33
CA MET A 427 2.78 0.49 42.55
C MET A 427 2.36 0.52 41.08
N LYS A 428 1.11 0.95 40.80
CA LYS A 428 0.63 1.22 39.44
C LYS A 428 1.52 2.23 38.72
N ASP A 429 1.86 3.34 39.38
CA ASP A 429 2.68 4.41 38.81
C ASP A 429 4.10 3.91 38.52
N ILE A 430 4.70 3.18 39.46
CA ILE A 430 6.03 2.56 39.35
C ILE A 430 6.08 1.62 38.14
N LEU A 431 5.13 0.68 38.04
CA LEU A 431 5.06 -0.29 36.94
C LEU A 431 4.83 0.41 35.59
N ASN A 432 3.89 1.36 35.51
CA ASN A 432 3.61 2.10 34.28
C ASN A 432 4.83 2.91 33.82
N MET A 433 5.56 3.55 34.74
CA MET A 433 6.68 4.43 34.41
C MET A 433 7.98 3.68 34.08
N ARG A 434 8.35 2.63 34.83
CA ARG A 434 9.72 2.05 34.75
C ARG A 434 9.82 0.62 34.23
N VAL A 435 8.71 -0.10 34.18
CA VAL A 435 8.67 -1.47 33.62
C VAL A 435 7.93 -1.46 32.29
N LYS A 436 6.80 -0.75 32.21
CA LYS A 436 5.97 -0.70 31.01
C LYS A 436 6.25 0.47 30.08
N PHE A 437 6.79 1.58 30.60
CA PHE A 437 7.01 2.82 29.85
C PHE A 437 5.75 3.31 29.11
N ARG A 438 4.59 3.29 29.78
CA ARG A 438 3.27 3.56 29.19
C ARG A 438 2.43 4.57 30.00
N GLU A 439 1.19 4.80 29.55
CA GLU A 439 0.32 5.83 30.12
C GLU A 439 -0.10 5.50 31.56
N ALA A 440 0.01 6.47 32.49
CA ALA A 440 -0.15 6.23 33.92
C ALA A 440 -1.59 5.92 34.37
N PHE A 441 -2.60 6.33 33.59
CA PHE A 441 -4.00 6.00 33.85
C PHE A 441 -4.30 4.51 33.58
N ARG A 442 -3.43 3.77 32.86
CA ARG A 442 -3.65 2.36 32.51
C ARG A 442 -3.68 1.50 33.77
N PRO A 443 -4.80 0.81 34.06
CA PRO A 443 -4.86 -0.08 35.20
C PRO A 443 -4.08 -1.38 34.96
N PHE A 444 -3.94 -2.13 36.04
CA PHE A 444 -3.45 -3.50 36.07
C PHE A 444 -4.55 -4.44 36.55
N ALA A 445 -4.42 -5.74 36.28
CA ALA A 445 -5.48 -6.69 36.54
C ALA A 445 -5.29 -7.35 37.92
N PRO A 446 -6.32 -7.37 38.79
CA PRO A 446 -6.30 -8.19 39.99
C PRO A 446 -6.47 -9.68 39.65
N VAL A 447 -5.68 -10.53 40.30
CA VAL A 447 -5.86 -11.98 40.34
C VAL A 447 -6.38 -12.37 41.71
N ILE A 448 -7.42 -13.20 41.77
CA ILE A 448 -8.06 -13.64 43.03
C ILE A 448 -8.53 -15.10 42.92
N PRO A 449 -8.47 -15.90 44.00
CA PRO A 449 -9.15 -17.20 44.07
C PRO A 449 -10.65 -17.06 43.78
N LEU A 450 -11.23 -17.99 43.02
CA LEU A 450 -12.64 -17.94 42.59
C LEU A 450 -13.61 -17.85 43.79
N GLU A 451 -13.36 -18.62 44.85
CA GLU A 451 -14.12 -18.62 46.10
C GLU A 451 -14.01 -17.31 46.91
N ALA A 452 -13.03 -16.46 46.60
CA ALA A 452 -12.84 -15.15 47.21
C ALA A 452 -13.36 -14.00 46.33
N VAL A 453 -13.73 -14.24 45.06
CA VAL A 453 -14.12 -13.16 44.13
C VAL A 453 -15.29 -12.33 44.65
N SER A 454 -16.33 -12.98 45.16
CA SER A 454 -17.55 -12.34 45.69
C SER A 454 -17.34 -11.65 47.04
N GLN A 455 -16.17 -11.82 47.68
CA GLN A 455 -15.79 -11.10 48.89
C GLN A 455 -15.33 -9.68 48.53
N VAL A 456 -14.52 -9.53 47.47
CA VAL A 456 -13.88 -8.27 47.06
C VAL A 456 -14.62 -7.55 45.94
N PHE A 457 -15.27 -8.28 45.04
CA PHE A 457 -15.93 -7.76 43.84
C PHE A 457 -17.44 -8.02 43.83
N GLU A 458 -18.19 -7.23 43.07
CA GLU A 458 -19.61 -7.48 42.75
C GLU A 458 -19.76 -8.54 41.63
N GLN A 459 -19.17 -9.72 41.83
CA GLN A 459 -19.19 -10.82 40.86
C GLN A 459 -19.37 -12.16 41.57
N GLN A 460 -20.07 -13.10 40.93
CA GLN A 460 -20.23 -14.49 41.40
C GLN A 460 -19.71 -15.53 40.40
N VAL A 461 -19.73 -15.23 39.10
CA VAL A 461 -19.19 -16.12 38.04
C VAL A 461 -17.67 -16.03 37.94
N ALA A 462 -17.07 -17.01 37.27
CA ALA A 462 -15.64 -17.01 36.98
C ALA A 462 -15.27 -15.97 35.90
N SER A 463 -14.04 -15.44 35.96
CA SER A 463 -13.39 -14.73 34.85
C SER A 463 -11.95 -15.22 34.71
N PRO A 464 -11.72 -16.44 34.19
CA PRO A 464 -10.37 -17.03 34.13
C PRO A 464 -9.43 -16.29 33.17
N PHE A 465 -9.96 -15.45 32.26
CA PHE A 465 -9.23 -14.87 31.13
C PHE A 465 -9.10 -13.32 31.17
N MET A 466 -9.40 -12.65 32.29
CA MET A 466 -9.43 -11.18 32.39
C MET A 466 -10.39 -10.48 31.41
N LEU A 467 -11.61 -11.01 31.28
CA LEU A 467 -12.60 -10.53 30.31
C LEU A 467 -13.89 -9.99 30.95
N LEU A 468 -13.92 -9.80 32.27
CA LEU A 468 -14.95 -9.06 33.02
C LEU A 468 -14.32 -7.93 33.85
N VAL A 469 -15.06 -6.82 34.03
CA VAL A 469 -14.67 -5.64 34.84
C VAL A 469 -15.75 -5.34 35.89
N PRO A 470 -15.88 -6.17 36.94
CA PRO A 470 -16.80 -5.89 38.03
C PRO A 470 -16.36 -4.69 38.90
N PRO A 471 -17.30 -4.01 39.57
CA PRO A 471 -17.02 -3.15 40.72
C PRO A 471 -16.24 -3.89 41.81
N ILE A 472 -15.25 -3.22 42.40
CA ILE A 472 -14.64 -3.57 43.68
C ILE A 472 -15.50 -2.94 44.76
N LYS A 473 -15.86 -3.70 45.81
CA LYS A 473 -16.66 -3.15 46.92
C LYS A 473 -15.91 -2.04 47.63
N ALA A 474 -16.64 -1.01 48.07
CA ALA A 474 -16.08 0.24 48.58
C ALA A 474 -15.01 0.03 49.67
N GLU A 475 -15.21 -0.92 50.58
CA GLU A 475 -14.28 -1.24 51.68
C GLU A 475 -12.91 -1.78 51.22
N PHE A 476 -12.78 -2.25 49.98
CA PHE A 476 -11.50 -2.74 49.43
C PHE A 476 -10.82 -1.76 48.45
N GLN A 477 -11.50 -0.70 48.02
CA GLN A 477 -10.98 0.21 46.99
C GLN A 477 -9.70 0.94 47.45
N GLU A 478 -9.69 1.43 48.70
CA GLU A 478 -8.50 2.06 49.31
C GLU A 478 -7.41 1.05 49.70
N LEU A 479 -7.77 -0.22 49.92
CA LEU A 479 -6.82 -1.29 50.23
C LEU A 479 -6.09 -1.81 48.98
N LEU A 480 -6.68 -1.73 47.79
CA LEU A 480 -6.13 -2.28 46.53
C LEU A 480 -5.84 -1.22 45.45
N PRO A 481 -5.27 -0.05 45.80
CA PRO A 481 -5.23 1.14 44.94
C PRO A 481 -4.46 0.96 43.62
N ALA A 482 -3.56 -0.02 43.51
CA ALA A 482 -2.81 -0.25 42.27
C ALA A 482 -3.58 -1.05 41.20
N ILE A 483 -4.69 -1.70 41.56
CA ILE A 483 -5.58 -2.42 40.63
C ILE A 483 -6.99 -1.81 40.54
N THR A 484 -7.38 -0.97 41.49
CA THR A 484 -8.64 -0.21 41.46
C THR A 484 -8.61 0.83 40.32
N HIS A 485 -9.58 0.76 39.42
CA HIS A 485 -9.84 1.76 38.39
C HIS A 485 -10.43 3.03 39.02
N VAL A 486 -10.43 4.16 38.30
CA VAL A 486 -10.94 5.45 38.83
C VAL A 486 -12.44 5.44 39.15
N ASP A 487 -13.21 4.55 38.52
CA ASP A 487 -14.64 4.30 38.77
C ASP A 487 -14.91 3.23 39.85
N GLY A 488 -13.86 2.77 40.54
CA GLY A 488 -13.95 1.71 41.56
C GLY A 488 -14.06 0.30 41.00
N THR A 489 -13.89 0.08 39.69
CA THR A 489 -13.91 -1.26 39.08
C THR A 489 -12.53 -1.92 39.03
N GLY A 490 -12.44 -3.20 38.63
CA GLY A 490 -11.17 -3.88 38.37
C GLY A 490 -11.31 -5.07 37.41
N ARG A 491 -10.41 -5.18 36.43
CA ARG A 491 -10.48 -6.26 35.40
C ARG A 491 -9.95 -7.60 35.92
N VAL A 492 -10.81 -8.34 36.61
CA VAL A 492 -10.45 -9.51 37.42
C VAL A 492 -10.04 -10.75 36.62
N GLN A 493 -9.01 -11.45 37.11
CA GLN A 493 -8.71 -12.84 36.79
C GLN A 493 -9.10 -13.72 37.99
N THR A 494 -10.00 -14.68 37.80
CA THR A 494 -10.27 -15.71 38.82
C THR A 494 -9.38 -16.93 38.60
N VAL A 495 -8.74 -17.43 39.65
CA VAL A 495 -7.90 -18.65 39.60
C VAL A 495 -8.43 -19.74 40.55
N THR A 496 -8.07 -20.99 40.26
CA THR A 496 -8.34 -22.17 41.10
C THR A 496 -7.09 -23.04 41.18
N ASP A 497 -6.94 -23.86 42.22
CA ASP A 497 -5.79 -24.78 42.37
C ASP A 497 -5.66 -25.79 41.20
N GLN A 498 -6.73 -26.03 40.45
CA GLN A 498 -6.71 -26.86 39.24
C GLN A 498 -6.25 -26.11 37.99
N ALA A 499 -6.69 -24.86 37.80
CA ALA A 499 -6.43 -24.11 36.57
C ALA A 499 -5.08 -23.36 36.60
N ASN A 500 -4.71 -22.78 37.75
CA ASN A 500 -3.42 -22.14 37.98
C ASN A 500 -3.05 -22.24 39.48
N PRO A 501 -2.45 -23.38 39.92
CA PRO A 501 -2.08 -23.59 41.32
C PRO A 501 -1.05 -22.58 41.83
N TYR A 502 -0.13 -22.13 40.97
CA TYR A 502 0.89 -21.16 41.35
C TYR A 502 0.28 -19.83 41.80
N PHE A 503 -0.59 -19.23 40.98
CA PHE A 503 -1.29 -18.00 41.34
C PHE A 503 -2.31 -18.19 42.46
N TYR A 504 -3.04 -19.31 42.47
CA TYR A 504 -3.98 -19.63 43.55
C TYR A 504 -3.29 -19.62 44.93
N ARG A 505 -2.17 -20.34 45.06
CA ARG A 505 -1.40 -20.42 46.30
C ARG A 505 -0.68 -19.12 46.62
N LEU A 506 -0.11 -18.45 45.63
CA LEU A 506 0.56 -17.15 45.81
C LEU A 506 -0.39 -16.08 46.34
N CYS A 507 -1.65 -16.03 45.87
CA CYS A 507 -2.66 -15.11 46.38
C CYS A 507 -2.93 -15.31 47.89
N TYR A 508 -3.01 -16.55 48.37
CA TYR A 508 -3.15 -16.83 49.81
C TYR A 508 -1.86 -16.57 50.57
N LYS A 509 -0.69 -16.96 50.03
CA LYS A 509 0.60 -16.77 50.69
C LYS A 509 0.92 -15.29 50.91
N LEU A 510 0.52 -14.42 49.98
CA LEU A 510 0.67 -12.97 50.11
C LEU A 510 -0.10 -12.40 51.31
N VAL A 511 -1.20 -13.01 51.76
CA VAL A 511 -1.95 -12.60 52.96
C VAL A 511 -1.19 -12.87 54.26
N GLU A 512 -0.25 -13.83 54.27
CA GLU A 512 0.64 -14.06 55.41
C GLU A 512 1.70 -12.94 55.54
N GLU A 513 2.14 -12.38 54.40
CA GLU A 513 3.19 -11.36 54.33
C GLU A 513 2.65 -9.94 54.54
N ARG A 514 1.37 -9.67 54.22
CA ARG A 514 0.75 -8.34 54.36
C ARG A 514 -0.75 -8.35 54.61
N GLN A 515 -1.25 -7.32 55.31
CA GLN A 515 -2.67 -7.16 55.60
C GLN A 515 -3.47 -6.83 54.33
N GLY A 516 -4.55 -7.57 54.07
CA GLY A 516 -5.47 -7.34 52.95
C GLY A 516 -6.05 -8.65 52.40
N PRO A 517 -6.93 -8.58 51.38
CA PRO A 517 -7.49 -9.76 50.73
C PRO A 517 -6.45 -10.49 49.85
N PRO A 518 -6.72 -11.77 49.47
CA PRO A 518 -5.83 -12.60 48.65
C PRO A 518 -5.86 -12.18 47.16
N VAL A 519 -5.38 -10.96 46.90
CA VAL A 519 -5.34 -10.33 45.58
C VAL A 519 -3.91 -10.02 45.18
N LEU A 520 -3.52 -10.47 43.98
CA LEU A 520 -2.23 -10.22 43.35
C LEU A 520 -2.41 -9.29 42.14
N LEU A 521 -1.45 -8.41 41.85
CA LEU A 521 -1.44 -7.61 40.62
C LEU A 521 -0.75 -8.42 39.52
N ASN A 522 -1.44 -8.62 38.39
CA ASN A 522 -0.88 -9.25 37.18
C ASN A 522 -0.89 -8.28 35.98
N THR A 523 0.19 -8.30 35.21
CA THR A 523 0.28 -7.71 33.88
C THR A 523 1.16 -8.54 32.95
N SER A 524 1.11 -8.30 31.64
CA SER A 524 1.88 -9.06 30.65
C SER A 524 3.39 -8.95 30.84
N PHE A 525 4.16 -9.96 30.44
CA PHE A 525 5.62 -9.89 30.42
C PHE A 525 6.10 -9.36 29.07
N ASN A 526 6.15 -8.03 28.97
CA ASN A 526 6.63 -7.22 27.84
C ASN A 526 6.79 -5.76 28.27
N VAL A 527 7.49 -4.97 27.45
CA VAL A 527 7.48 -3.49 27.49
C VAL A 527 6.50 -2.91 26.46
N ALA A 528 6.22 -1.61 26.49
CA ALA A 528 5.40 -0.96 25.47
C ALA A 528 5.95 -1.20 24.04
N GLY A 529 5.04 -1.40 23.08
CA GLY A 529 5.37 -1.67 21.68
C GLY A 529 5.72 -3.12 21.34
N GLN A 530 6.05 -3.98 22.32
CA GLN A 530 6.46 -5.37 22.08
C GLN A 530 5.35 -6.39 22.37
N PRO A 531 5.30 -7.54 21.66
CA PRO A 531 4.49 -8.70 22.03
C PRO A 531 4.90 -9.30 23.39
N ILE A 532 4.02 -10.11 23.99
CA ILE A 532 4.36 -10.93 25.18
C ILE A 532 5.55 -11.85 24.86
N VAL A 533 6.52 -12.00 25.76
CA VAL A 533 7.69 -12.89 25.55
C VAL A 533 7.25 -14.35 25.40
N GLU A 534 7.87 -15.07 24.45
CA GLU A 534 7.54 -16.46 24.16
C GLU A 534 8.64 -17.41 24.67
N THR A 535 9.91 -17.10 24.42
CA THR A 535 11.04 -17.99 24.77
C THR A 535 11.75 -17.61 26.08
N PRO A 536 12.44 -18.56 26.76
CA PRO A 536 13.23 -18.26 27.95
C PRO A 536 14.34 -17.22 27.71
N LEU A 537 14.88 -17.15 26.48
CA LEU A 537 15.90 -16.17 26.10
C LEU A 537 15.32 -14.74 26.08
N GLU A 538 14.14 -14.57 25.48
CA GLU A 538 13.41 -13.29 25.51
C GLU A 538 13.07 -12.87 26.94
N ALA A 539 12.62 -13.80 27.78
CA ALA A 539 12.30 -13.52 29.17
C ALA A 539 13.49 -12.95 29.97
N ILE A 540 14.67 -13.58 29.87
CA ILE A 540 15.89 -13.08 30.53
C ILE A 540 16.32 -11.74 29.92
N ALA A 541 16.27 -11.58 28.59
CA ALA A 541 16.62 -10.33 27.94
C ALA A 541 15.71 -9.17 28.36
N THR A 542 14.38 -9.39 28.44
CA THR A 542 13.42 -8.39 28.91
C THR A 542 13.61 -8.06 30.39
N PHE A 543 13.90 -9.06 31.23
CA PHE A 543 14.24 -8.82 32.65
C PHE A 543 15.48 -7.96 32.81
N LEU A 544 16.56 -8.26 32.08
CA LEU A 544 17.81 -7.48 32.12
C LEU A 544 17.62 -6.06 31.58
N GLY A 545 16.76 -5.85 30.57
CA GLY A 545 16.48 -4.56 29.96
C GLY A 545 15.46 -3.67 30.69
N THR A 546 14.94 -4.07 31.85
CA THR A 546 13.88 -3.35 32.59
C THR A 546 14.20 -3.18 34.07
N ASP A 547 13.46 -2.33 34.78
CA ASP A 547 13.52 -2.19 36.24
C ASP A 547 12.70 -3.27 37.00
N ILE A 548 12.59 -4.48 36.46
CA ILE A 548 12.08 -5.65 37.18
C ILE A 548 13.17 -6.14 38.14
N ASP A 549 12.81 -6.45 39.39
CA ASP A 549 13.79 -6.80 40.43
C ASP A 549 14.23 -8.27 40.36
N TYR A 550 13.26 -9.18 40.17
CA TYR A 550 13.51 -10.63 40.07
C TYR A 550 12.76 -11.29 38.91
N LEU A 551 13.29 -12.42 38.44
CA LEU A 551 12.66 -13.26 37.42
C LEU A 551 12.61 -14.72 37.90
N ALA A 552 11.41 -15.30 37.92
CA ALA A 552 11.16 -16.71 38.19
C ALA A 552 10.86 -17.46 36.89
N ILE A 553 11.81 -18.24 36.37
CA ILE A 553 11.62 -19.15 35.23
C ILE A 553 11.45 -20.58 35.76
N GLU A 554 10.26 -21.15 35.65
CA GLU A 554 9.94 -22.47 36.23
C GLU A 554 10.33 -22.56 37.73
N ASN A 555 11.39 -23.30 38.05
CA ASN A 555 11.94 -23.47 39.39
C ASN A 555 13.27 -22.72 39.60
N VAL A 556 13.67 -21.85 38.67
CA VAL A 556 14.90 -21.05 38.74
C VAL A 556 14.56 -19.60 39.11
N TRP A 557 15.09 -19.16 40.24
CA TRP A 557 15.06 -17.78 40.69
C TRP A 557 16.28 -17.03 40.14
N ILE A 558 16.07 -15.85 39.56
CA ILE A 558 17.09 -15.08 38.85
C ILE A 558 17.11 -13.64 39.37
N SER A 559 18.31 -13.16 39.72
CA SER A 559 18.60 -11.77 40.10
C SER A 559 19.71 -11.16 39.22
N LYS A 560 19.96 -9.85 39.36
CA LYS A 560 20.97 -9.09 38.59
C LYS A 560 22.27 -8.97 39.38
N ARG A 561 23.39 -9.45 38.83
CA ARG A 561 24.70 -9.46 39.51
C ARG A 561 25.28 -8.07 39.81
N HIS A 562 25.01 -7.09 38.93
CA HIS A 562 25.66 -5.78 38.98
C HIS A 562 24.69 -4.60 39.19
N VAL A 563 23.44 -4.89 39.55
CA VAL A 563 22.42 -3.87 39.82
C VAL A 563 21.77 -4.21 41.17
N PRO A 564 21.87 -3.35 42.19
CA PRO A 564 21.22 -3.62 43.47
C PRO A 564 19.69 -3.65 43.30
N VAL A 565 19.06 -4.59 43.99
CA VAL A 565 17.60 -4.62 44.19
C VAL A 565 17.20 -3.34 44.92
N ARG A 566 16.10 -2.72 44.48
CA ARG A 566 15.62 -1.43 44.99
C ARG A 566 14.49 -1.64 45.98
N SER A 567 14.40 -0.81 47.01
CA SER A 567 13.24 -0.82 47.92
C SER A 567 12.02 -0.15 47.25
N TYR A 568 10.85 -0.26 47.89
CA TYR A 568 9.68 0.50 47.47
C TYR A 568 9.91 2.03 47.51
N GLU A 569 10.71 2.52 48.44
CA GLU A 569 11.09 3.94 48.59
C GLU A 569 12.07 4.38 47.50
N ASP A 570 13.09 3.57 47.19
CA ASP A 570 13.96 3.78 46.01
C ASP A 570 13.14 3.78 44.72
N HIS A 571 12.12 2.91 44.68
CA HIS A 571 11.19 2.83 43.57
C HIS A 571 10.35 4.11 43.46
N LEU A 572 9.84 4.65 44.57
CA LEU A 572 9.07 5.90 44.66
C LEU A 572 9.87 7.17 44.34
N ALA A 573 11.13 7.26 44.74
CA ALA A 573 11.92 8.49 44.71
C ALA A 573 12.09 9.13 43.31
N LYS A 574 11.79 8.39 42.24
CA LYS A 574 11.84 8.84 40.85
C LYS A 574 10.46 9.07 40.21
N VAL A 575 9.36 8.85 40.94
CA VAL A 575 7.98 8.97 40.43
C VAL A 575 7.42 10.35 40.78
N GLY A 576 7.48 11.28 39.84
CA GLY A 576 6.87 12.62 39.99
C GLY A 576 5.35 12.59 40.11
N ASP A 577 4.74 13.77 40.25
CA ASP A 577 3.29 13.92 40.15
C ASP A 577 2.81 13.67 38.73
N ILE A 578 1.65 13.03 38.60
CA ILE A 578 1.14 12.48 37.35
C ILE A 578 -0.13 13.24 36.94
N THR A 579 -0.09 13.87 35.77
CA THR A 579 -1.29 14.43 35.13
C THR A 579 -2.24 13.30 34.73
N LEU A 580 -3.44 13.27 35.32
CA LEU A 580 -4.50 12.32 34.98
C LEU A 580 -5.49 12.94 33.97
N PRO A 581 -6.12 12.13 33.10
CA PRO A 581 -7.22 12.58 32.27
C PRO A 581 -8.40 13.05 33.13
N HIS A 582 -9.18 14.00 32.64
CA HIS A 582 -10.42 14.46 33.28
C HIS A 582 -11.43 14.90 32.21
N GLY A 583 -12.68 14.48 32.34
CA GLY A 583 -13.79 14.94 31.50
C GLY A 583 -14.15 16.42 31.69
N LEU A 584 -15.04 16.94 30.84
CA LEU A 584 -15.47 18.33 30.88
C LEU A 584 -16.28 18.67 32.16
N PRO A 585 -16.38 19.96 32.52
CA PRO A 585 -17.33 20.44 33.54
C PRO A 585 -18.80 20.14 33.18
N SER A 586 -19.70 20.17 34.17
CA SER A 586 -21.12 19.82 34.02
C SER A 586 -22.02 20.97 33.53
N ASP A 587 -21.49 22.19 33.48
CA ASP A 587 -22.15 23.43 33.07
C ASP A 587 -21.81 23.85 31.63
N VAL A 588 -21.31 22.90 30.83
CA VAL A 588 -20.80 23.10 29.47
C VAL A 588 -21.96 23.16 28.45
N PRO A 589 -21.90 24.07 27.45
CA PRO A 589 -23.01 24.36 26.55
C PRO A 589 -23.42 23.20 25.63
N ASP A 590 -24.65 23.28 25.14
CA ASP A 590 -25.31 22.30 24.28
C ASP A 590 -24.53 22.02 22.97
N VAL A 591 -24.29 20.74 22.69
CA VAL A 591 -23.60 20.31 21.47
C VAL A 591 -24.54 20.25 20.29
N THR A 592 -25.85 20.12 20.50
CA THR A 592 -26.88 20.37 19.49
C THR A 592 -26.81 21.81 18.98
N ASP A 593 -26.60 22.79 19.86
CA ASP A 593 -26.42 24.19 19.46
C ASP A 593 -25.08 24.42 18.72
N LEU A 594 -24.01 23.73 19.12
CA LEU A 594 -22.75 23.73 18.39
C LEU A 594 -22.93 23.11 16.99
N MET A 595 -23.48 21.90 16.88
CA MET A 595 -23.72 21.22 15.60
C MET A 595 -24.68 22.01 14.71
N ALA A 596 -25.78 22.54 15.26
CA ALA A 596 -26.71 23.38 14.51
C ALA A 596 -26.10 24.74 14.10
N LYS A 597 -25.08 25.24 14.79
CA LYS A 597 -24.27 26.40 14.34
C LYS A 597 -23.23 25.97 13.29
N LEU A 598 -22.62 24.80 13.43
CA LEU A 598 -21.69 24.22 12.45
C LEU A 598 -22.40 23.96 11.12
N ASP A 599 -23.55 23.30 11.13
CA ASP A 599 -24.38 23.06 9.93
C ASP A 599 -24.89 24.35 9.29
N ARG A 600 -25.30 25.34 10.09
CA ARG A 600 -25.68 26.67 9.58
C ARG A 600 -24.50 27.41 8.95
N ALA A 601 -23.30 27.26 9.49
CA ALA A 601 -22.09 27.86 8.95
C ALA A 601 -21.51 27.09 7.74
N LEU A 602 -21.67 25.77 7.68
CA LEU A 602 -21.19 24.92 6.58
C LEU A 602 -22.13 24.89 5.37
N PHE A 603 -23.46 24.81 5.59
CA PHE A 603 -24.42 24.54 4.51
C PHE A 603 -25.34 25.72 4.17
N PHE A 604 -25.40 26.75 5.01
CA PHE A 604 -26.33 27.88 4.84
C PHE A 604 -25.67 29.27 4.93
N ASP A 605 -24.33 29.33 4.99
CA ASP A 605 -23.50 30.55 5.07
C ASP A 605 -23.90 31.52 6.21
N GLN A 606 -24.47 30.98 7.29
CA GLN A 606 -24.93 31.73 8.46
C GLN A 606 -23.87 31.72 9.56
N THR A 607 -22.86 32.60 9.43
CA THR A 607 -21.71 32.66 10.35
C THR A 607 -21.88 33.62 11.54
N VAL A 608 -23.06 34.23 11.72
CA VAL A 608 -23.34 35.12 12.87
C VAL A 608 -23.32 34.29 14.16
N ASP A 609 -22.54 34.74 15.16
CA ASP A 609 -22.27 34.03 16.42
C ASP A 609 -21.71 32.59 16.26
N CYS A 610 -21.05 32.32 15.14
CA CYS A 610 -20.38 31.06 14.82
C CYS A 610 -19.01 30.95 15.52
N PRO A 611 -18.69 29.84 16.22
CA PRO A 611 -17.38 29.63 16.85
C PRO A 611 -16.30 29.03 15.93
N TRP A 612 -16.62 28.72 14.67
CA TRP A 612 -15.66 28.29 13.64
C TRP A 612 -15.26 29.47 12.75
N SER A 613 -13.95 29.61 12.48
CA SER A 613 -13.50 30.55 11.45
C SER A 613 -13.77 30.03 10.04
N PHE A 614 -13.76 30.91 9.04
CA PHE A 614 -13.96 30.54 7.64
C PHE A 614 -12.95 29.48 7.15
N GLU A 615 -11.69 29.58 7.57
CA GLU A 615 -10.62 28.62 7.24
C GLU A 615 -10.87 27.25 7.86
N GLU A 616 -11.40 27.20 9.09
CA GLU A 616 -11.74 25.96 9.78
C GLU A 616 -13.03 25.33 9.21
N LEU A 617 -13.99 26.13 8.77
CA LEU A 617 -15.16 25.65 8.03
C LEU A 617 -14.76 25.03 6.68
N GLN A 618 -13.79 25.60 5.96
CA GLN A 618 -13.25 25.00 4.73
C GLN A 618 -12.56 23.66 4.99
N ILE A 619 -11.70 23.56 6.02
CA ILE A 619 -11.04 22.31 6.39
C ILE A 619 -12.08 21.24 6.80
N LEU A 620 -13.05 21.59 7.66
CA LEU A 620 -14.11 20.67 8.09
C LEU A 620 -15.05 20.28 6.94
N SER A 621 -15.28 21.16 5.97
CA SER A 621 -16.02 20.84 4.75
C SER A 621 -15.25 19.84 3.87
N ALA A 622 -13.93 20.04 3.70
CA ALA A 622 -13.07 19.15 2.91
C ALA A 622 -12.86 17.77 3.54
N GLU A 623 -12.69 17.68 4.86
CA GLU A 623 -12.61 16.41 5.58
C GLU A 623 -14.00 15.74 5.68
N GLY A 624 -15.05 16.50 5.98
CA GLY A 624 -16.44 16.03 5.96
C GLY A 624 -16.89 15.52 4.59
N ALA A 625 -16.30 16.05 3.51
CA ALA A 625 -16.47 15.59 2.14
C ALA A 625 -15.78 14.26 1.79
N GLN A 626 -15.09 13.62 2.74
CA GLN A 626 -14.70 12.20 2.65
C GLN A 626 -15.73 11.25 3.29
N TYR A 627 -16.57 11.76 4.21
CA TYR A 627 -17.59 10.99 4.93
C TYR A 627 -19.01 11.22 4.40
N LYS A 628 -19.27 12.37 3.76
CA LYS A 628 -20.22 12.50 2.66
C LYS A 628 -19.53 12.10 1.36
N GLU A 629 -20.30 11.63 0.37
CA GLU A 629 -19.85 11.44 -1.02
C GLU A 629 -19.66 12.79 -1.76
N THR A 630 -18.95 13.76 -1.15
CA THR A 630 -18.91 15.16 -1.64
C THR A 630 -17.50 15.73 -1.88
N SER A 631 -16.48 14.88 -2.06
CA SER A 631 -15.12 15.28 -2.49
C SER A 631 -15.06 15.91 -3.91
N VAL A 632 -16.22 16.19 -4.49
CA VAL A 632 -16.44 16.98 -5.70
C VAL A 632 -16.34 18.50 -5.43
N LEU A 633 -16.33 18.96 -4.17
CA LEU A 633 -16.65 20.38 -3.87
C LEU A 633 -15.58 21.31 -3.23
N PHE A 634 -14.58 20.86 -2.43
CA PHE A 634 -13.71 21.81 -1.68
C PHE A 634 -12.22 21.40 -1.59
N PRO A 635 -11.30 22.05 -2.35
CA PRO A 635 -9.92 21.56 -2.52
C PRO A 635 -8.75 22.33 -1.83
N GLU A 636 -8.92 23.40 -1.04
CA GLU A 636 -7.77 24.21 -0.55
C GLU A 636 -7.84 24.71 0.92
N THR A 637 -6.77 24.48 1.74
CA THR A 637 -5.97 25.47 2.56
C THR A 637 -5.11 24.83 3.70
N PRO A 638 -3.83 25.27 3.97
CA PRO A 638 -2.93 24.77 5.04
C PRO A 638 -2.34 25.81 6.07
N PHE A 639 -1.60 25.32 7.09
CA PHE A 639 -1.04 25.99 8.32
C PHE A 639 0.14 27.02 8.15
N TYR A 640 0.64 27.63 9.24
CA TYR A 640 1.77 28.62 9.31
C TYR A 640 3.07 28.02 9.93
N ASN A 641 4.27 28.63 10.08
CA ASN A 641 4.74 30.04 10.06
C ASN A 641 6.25 30.17 9.62
N SER A 642 6.86 31.38 9.56
CA SER A 642 7.89 31.70 8.54
C SER A 642 9.24 32.37 8.97
N LEU A 643 10.34 32.07 8.24
CA LEU A 643 11.59 32.86 8.04
C LEU A 643 11.30 34.19 7.29
N GLN A 644 12.28 35.10 7.10
CA GLN A 644 12.07 36.35 6.34
C GLN A 644 13.29 36.93 5.58
N THR A 645 13.05 37.65 4.47
CA THR A 645 14.02 38.40 3.64
C THR A 645 13.38 39.62 2.92
N LYS A 646 14.15 40.48 2.25
CA LYS A 646 13.67 41.66 1.48
C LYS A 646 13.76 41.43 -0.03
N LEU A 647 12.72 41.82 -0.77
CA LEU A 647 12.72 41.82 -2.24
C LEU A 647 12.76 43.24 -2.85
N SER A 648 12.34 44.26 -2.12
CA SER A 648 12.55 45.68 -2.48
C SER A 648 12.72 46.56 -1.24
N SER A 649 12.77 47.88 -1.40
CA SER A 649 12.70 48.83 -0.28
C SER A 649 11.41 48.70 0.53
N ASP A 650 10.33 48.29 -0.13
CA ASP A 650 8.97 48.30 0.39
C ASP A 650 8.34 46.91 0.50
N VAL A 651 8.96 45.84 -0.03
CA VAL A 651 8.39 44.49 -0.01
C VAL A 651 9.32 43.49 0.68
N ILE A 652 8.80 42.75 1.65
CA ILE A 652 9.45 41.61 2.31
C ILE A 652 8.81 40.29 1.93
N LEU A 653 9.59 39.22 2.01
CA LEU A 653 9.20 37.83 1.81
C LEU A 653 9.39 37.05 3.11
N LEU A 654 8.30 36.53 3.68
CA LEU A 654 8.26 35.66 4.84
C LEU A 654 8.26 34.17 4.41
N LEU A 655 9.45 33.60 4.19
CA LEU A 655 9.71 32.20 3.80
C LEU A 655 9.17 31.16 4.80
N ASN A 656 8.09 30.43 4.52
CA ASN A 656 7.64 29.30 5.34
C ASN A 656 8.10 27.97 4.71
N PRO A 657 9.01 27.21 5.34
CA PRO A 657 9.53 25.95 4.78
C PRO A 657 8.58 24.75 4.97
N LEU A 658 7.49 24.89 5.74
CA LEU A 658 6.53 23.82 6.05
C LEU A 658 5.12 24.08 5.48
N SER A 659 4.93 25.22 4.80
CA SER A 659 3.66 25.62 4.17
C SER A 659 3.92 26.71 3.11
N LYS A 660 2.99 27.66 2.92
CA LYS A 660 3.12 28.78 1.99
C LYS A 660 3.84 29.99 2.63
N SER A 661 4.80 30.55 1.90
CA SER A 661 5.61 31.73 2.20
C SER A 661 4.91 33.02 1.77
N THR A 662 5.00 34.09 2.57
CA THR A 662 4.19 35.32 2.39
C THR A 662 4.97 36.46 1.73
N LEU A 663 4.46 37.14 0.70
CA LEU A 663 4.90 38.49 0.34
C LEU A 663 4.11 39.55 1.12
N VAL A 664 4.79 40.59 1.60
CA VAL A 664 4.19 41.67 2.42
C VAL A 664 4.71 43.03 1.95
N ASP A 665 3.80 43.95 1.63
CA ASP A 665 4.09 45.37 1.39
C ASP A 665 4.18 46.12 2.74
N LEU A 666 5.38 46.62 3.04
CA LEU A 666 5.69 47.42 4.22
C LEU A 666 4.99 48.80 4.23
N LYS A 667 4.57 49.31 3.07
CA LYS A 667 3.75 50.54 2.97
C LYS A 667 2.25 50.26 3.12
N GLN A 668 1.84 48.99 3.23
CA GLN A 668 0.46 48.55 3.42
C GLN A 668 -0.54 49.07 2.36
N GLN A 669 -0.06 49.39 1.15
CA GLN A 669 -0.90 49.78 0.03
C GLN A 669 -1.43 48.56 -0.75
N VAL A 670 -0.83 47.39 -0.51
CA VAL A 670 -1.17 46.09 -1.09
C VAL A 670 -1.29 45.06 0.04
N ARG A 671 -2.27 44.15 -0.05
CA ARG A 671 -2.50 43.09 0.95
C ARG A 671 -1.61 41.88 0.69
N SER A 672 -1.00 41.35 1.75
CA SER A 672 -0.10 40.18 1.75
C SER A 672 -0.68 38.91 1.11
N SER A 673 0.18 38.07 0.51
CA SER A 673 -0.17 36.90 -0.32
C SER A 673 0.78 35.73 -0.08
N ASN A 674 0.28 34.49 -0.11
CA ASN A 674 1.00 33.29 0.32
C ASN A 674 1.26 32.30 -0.85
N TYR A 675 2.49 31.77 -0.95
CA TYR A 675 2.99 30.92 -2.04
C TYR A 675 3.77 29.70 -1.55
N THR A 676 3.51 28.49 -2.07
CA THR A 676 4.29 27.28 -1.77
C THR A 676 5.78 27.41 -2.14
N PHE A 677 6.63 26.51 -1.67
CA PHE A 677 8.08 26.54 -1.99
C PHE A 677 8.37 26.56 -3.51
N ALA A 678 7.68 25.73 -4.29
CA ALA A 678 7.85 25.67 -5.75
C ALA A 678 7.31 26.93 -6.46
N GLU A 679 6.13 27.41 -6.03
CA GLU A 679 5.58 28.70 -6.49
C GLU A 679 6.52 29.87 -6.16
N LEU A 680 7.19 29.83 -5.01
CA LEU A 680 8.11 30.87 -4.58
C LEU A 680 9.43 30.85 -5.34
N GLN A 681 10.00 29.67 -5.62
CA GLN A 681 11.17 29.56 -6.50
C GLN A 681 10.87 30.17 -7.88
N LEU A 682 9.67 29.90 -8.41
CA LEU A 682 9.21 30.48 -9.67
C LEU A 682 9.02 32.01 -9.59
N LEU A 683 8.40 32.53 -8.53
CA LEU A 683 8.25 33.98 -8.32
C LEU A 683 9.61 34.70 -8.25
N LEU A 684 10.56 34.13 -7.50
CA LEU A 684 11.90 34.69 -7.38
C LEU A 684 12.68 34.62 -8.71
N ALA A 685 12.45 33.58 -9.51
CA ALA A 685 13.03 33.46 -10.84
C ALA A 685 12.43 34.46 -11.83
N VAL A 686 11.10 34.61 -11.88
CA VAL A 686 10.43 35.61 -12.74
C VAL A 686 10.82 37.05 -12.35
N LEU A 687 11.12 37.29 -11.07
CA LEU A 687 11.54 38.60 -10.59
C LEU A 687 12.96 39.01 -11.02
N ASN A 688 13.94 38.09 -11.00
CA ASN A 688 15.38 38.44 -11.12
C ASN A 688 16.24 37.52 -12.00
N ALA A 689 15.69 36.42 -12.55
CA ALA A 689 16.49 35.46 -13.31
C ALA A 689 16.58 35.81 -14.79
N SER A 690 17.66 35.33 -15.44
CA SER A 690 17.83 35.49 -16.88
C SER A 690 16.91 34.56 -17.67
N ASP A 691 16.66 34.88 -18.94
CA ASP A 691 15.96 34.00 -19.89
C ASP A 691 16.54 32.58 -19.95
N SER A 692 17.86 32.44 -19.81
CA SER A 692 18.55 31.13 -19.78
C SER A 692 18.30 30.36 -18.48
N SER A 693 18.08 31.08 -17.38
CA SER A 693 17.78 30.51 -16.07
C SER A 693 16.31 30.07 -15.97
N LEU A 694 15.39 30.82 -16.59
CA LEU A 694 13.99 30.41 -16.75
C LEU A 694 13.88 29.19 -17.68
N GLU A 695 14.64 29.16 -18.77
CA GLU A 695 14.71 27.98 -19.66
C GLU A 695 15.27 26.75 -18.94
N GLN A 696 16.32 26.93 -18.11
CA GLN A 696 16.86 25.85 -17.29
C GLN A 696 15.82 25.37 -16.25
N MET A 697 15.14 26.28 -15.55
CA MET A 697 14.07 25.93 -14.60
C MET A 697 12.92 25.16 -15.28
N ARG A 698 12.55 25.51 -16.51
CA ARG A 698 11.55 24.76 -17.28
C ARG A 698 11.97 23.30 -17.48
N VAL A 699 13.23 23.11 -17.91
CA VAL A 699 13.83 21.80 -18.16
C VAL A 699 13.96 21.00 -16.86
N ASP A 700 14.39 21.63 -15.76
CA ASP A 700 14.52 21.00 -14.44
C ASP A 700 13.17 20.59 -13.85
N LEU A 701 12.08 21.30 -14.19
CA LEU A 701 10.70 20.96 -13.81
C LEU A 701 10.02 19.97 -14.77
N CYS A 702 10.70 19.56 -15.86
CA CYS A 702 10.14 18.72 -16.93
C CYS A 702 8.81 19.25 -17.50
N LEU A 703 8.73 20.54 -17.84
CA LEU A 703 7.53 21.18 -18.38
C LEU A 703 7.69 21.62 -19.85
N THR A 704 6.62 21.53 -20.64
CA THR A 704 6.54 22.16 -21.97
C THR A 704 6.58 23.68 -21.84
N ASN A 705 6.84 24.40 -22.94
CA ASN A 705 6.77 25.86 -22.90
C ASN A 705 5.37 26.37 -22.51
N LEU A 706 4.28 25.66 -22.86
CA LEU A 706 2.92 26.04 -22.46
C LEU A 706 2.71 25.91 -20.96
N GLU A 707 2.95 24.71 -20.41
CA GLU A 707 2.78 24.42 -18.98
C GLU A 707 3.59 25.42 -18.14
N PHE A 708 4.81 25.74 -18.57
CA PHE A 708 5.66 26.72 -17.91
C PHE A 708 5.26 28.19 -18.16
N THR A 709 4.74 28.54 -19.34
CA THR A 709 4.19 29.89 -19.60
C THR A 709 2.94 30.14 -18.76
N GLN A 710 2.09 29.13 -18.54
CA GLN A 710 0.94 29.21 -17.64
C GLN A 710 1.41 29.46 -16.19
N LYS A 711 2.46 28.77 -15.75
CA LYS A 711 3.11 29.01 -14.45
C LYS A 711 3.71 30.42 -14.35
N ILE A 712 4.41 30.91 -15.38
CA ILE A 712 4.98 32.27 -15.39
C ILE A 712 3.91 33.37 -15.48
N ALA A 713 2.83 33.17 -16.24
CA ALA A 713 1.72 34.12 -16.34
C ALA A 713 1.04 34.30 -14.98
N TRP A 714 0.80 33.19 -14.28
CA TRP A 714 0.38 33.19 -12.88
C TRP A 714 1.39 33.96 -12.00
N ALA A 715 2.70 33.63 -12.05
CA ALA A 715 3.72 34.28 -11.22
C ALA A 715 3.87 35.79 -11.49
N THR A 716 3.74 36.21 -12.74
CA THR A 716 3.78 37.62 -13.16
C THR A 716 2.62 38.40 -12.57
N GLN A 717 1.40 37.87 -12.66
CA GLN A 717 0.22 38.49 -12.04
C GLN A 717 0.40 38.64 -10.52
N GLN A 718 1.02 37.64 -9.87
CA GLN A 718 1.32 37.70 -8.44
C GLN A 718 2.37 38.77 -8.06
N LEU A 719 3.42 38.96 -8.86
CA LEU A 719 4.44 39.99 -8.59
C LEU A 719 3.93 41.42 -8.84
N GLN A 720 3.16 41.62 -9.91
CA GLN A 720 2.60 42.93 -10.28
C GLN A 720 1.69 43.51 -9.20
N ILE A 721 0.98 42.66 -8.45
CA ILE A 721 0.18 43.07 -7.29
C ILE A 721 1.04 43.85 -6.29
N TYR A 722 2.30 43.46 -6.08
CA TYR A 722 3.27 44.11 -5.17
C TYR A 722 4.05 45.26 -5.81
N ARG A 723 3.76 45.64 -7.06
CA ARG A 723 4.54 46.61 -7.85
C ARG A 723 6.01 46.21 -7.97
N LEU A 724 6.26 44.90 -7.92
CA LEU A 724 7.55 44.30 -8.26
C LEU A 724 7.50 44.02 -9.77
N GLU A 725 8.20 44.83 -10.55
CA GLU A 725 8.29 44.62 -11.99
C GLU A 725 9.08 43.34 -12.26
N PRO A 726 8.51 42.35 -12.98
CA PRO A 726 9.22 41.13 -13.36
C PRO A 726 10.32 41.48 -14.38
N ALA A 727 11.37 40.64 -14.46
CA ALA A 727 12.54 40.95 -15.26
C ALA A 727 12.19 41.19 -16.75
N TYR A 728 11.55 40.22 -17.41
CA TYR A 728 11.02 40.30 -18.79
C TYR A 728 9.92 39.24 -19.02
N PRO A 729 9.05 39.38 -20.04
CA PRO A 729 8.06 38.36 -20.37
C PRO A 729 8.69 37.14 -21.05
N TYR A 730 8.53 35.95 -20.46
CA TYR A 730 8.98 34.69 -21.03
C TYR A 730 8.09 34.27 -22.22
N LEU A 731 8.44 34.76 -23.41
CA LEU A 731 7.81 34.41 -24.67
C LEU A 731 8.85 33.83 -25.62
N LYS A 732 8.81 32.52 -25.84
CA LYS A 732 9.61 31.88 -26.88
C LYS A 732 8.90 31.99 -28.24
N PRO A 733 9.57 32.51 -29.28
CA PRO A 733 9.03 32.51 -30.64
C PRO A 733 8.83 31.06 -31.11
N LEU A 734 8.01 30.86 -32.14
CA LEU A 734 8.04 29.58 -32.85
C LEU A 734 9.43 29.45 -33.50
N PRO A 735 10.05 28.26 -33.46
CA PRO A 735 11.35 28.06 -34.06
C PRO A 735 11.20 27.89 -35.57
N GLN A 736 12.31 28.01 -36.32
CA GLN A 736 12.27 27.98 -37.77
C GLN A 736 12.31 26.54 -38.31
N ASP A 737 11.18 26.09 -38.83
CA ASP A 737 11.02 24.79 -39.48
C ASP A 737 11.42 24.83 -40.97
N SER A 738 11.43 23.68 -41.66
CA SER A 738 11.67 23.61 -43.12
C SER A 738 10.45 23.94 -43.97
N SER A 739 10.65 24.48 -45.18
CA SER A 739 9.60 24.53 -46.20
C SER A 739 9.05 23.14 -46.55
N LEU A 740 7.72 23.00 -46.69
CA LEU A 740 7.08 21.79 -47.25
C LEU A 740 6.62 22.01 -48.70
N PRO A 741 6.54 20.95 -49.53
CA PRO A 741 5.91 21.03 -50.84
C PRO A 741 4.40 21.31 -50.68
N PRO A 742 3.78 22.13 -51.56
CA PRO A 742 2.37 22.47 -51.47
C PRO A 742 1.48 21.27 -51.84
N ALA A 743 0.56 20.87 -50.95
CA ALA A 743 -0.40 19.79 -51.21
C ALA A 743 -1.80 20.32 -51.57
N SER A 744 -2.55 19.56 -52.37
CA SER A 744 -3.92 19.90 -52.76
C SER A 744 -4.95 19.33 -51.78
N ASN A 745 -5.66 20.20 -51.05
CA ASN A 745 -6.83 19.90 -50.20
C ASN A 745 -6.61 18.79 -49.14
N GLN A 746 -5.74 19.04 -48.15
CA GLN A 746 -5.36 18.06 -47.12
C GLN A 746 -5.58 18.54 -45.68
N THR A 747 -5.73 17.58 -44.77
CA THR A 747 -5.72 17.79 -43.31
C THR A 747 -4.46 18.54 -42.88
N PHE A 748 -4.65 19.62 -42.12
CA PHE A 748 -3.60 20.53 -41.66
C PHE A 748 -2.75 21.21 -42.75
N ALA A 749 -3.25 21.32 -44.00
CA ALA A 749 -2.52 21.98 -45.10
C ALA A 749 -1.93 23.37 -44.79
N PRO A 750 -2.55 24.27 -43.98
CA PRO A 750 -1.93 25.55 -43.63
C PRO A 750 -0.56 25.45 -42.94
N PHE A 751 -0.27 24.32 -42.28
CA PHE A 751 1.03 24.06 -41.62
C PHE A 751 2.18 23.74 -42.60
N GLU A 752 1.94 23.77 -43.91
CA GLU A 752 3.01 23.69 -44.93
C GLU A 752 3.97 24.87 -44.90
N SER A 753 3.43 26.04 -44.59
CA SER A 753 4.23 27.25 -44.38
C SER A 753 4.95 27.19 -43.04
N GLU A 754 6.28 27.27 -43.07
CA GLU A 754 7.17 27.38 -41.90
C GLU A 754 6.82 28.57 -40.97
N ASN A 755 6.12 29.58 -41.49
CA ASN A 755 5.71 30.78 -40.75
C ASN A 755 4.23 30.75 -40.30
N PHE A 756 3.49 29.65 -40.55
CA PHE A 756 2.08 29.56 -40.17
C PHE A 756 1.91 29.33 -38.66
N SER A 757 1.13 30.20 -38.03
CA SER A 757 0.81 30.13 -36.59
C SER A 757 -0.70 30.15 -36.37
N ALA A 758 -1.23 29.01 -35.92
CA ALA A 758 -2.58 28.91 -35.36
C ALA A 758 -2.57 28.92 -33.81
N ARG A 759 -1.41 29.15 -33.18
CA ARG A 759 -1.17 29.07 -31.72
C ARG A 759 -2.23 29.79 -30.88
N CYS A 760 -2.74 30.93 -31.33
CA CYS A 760 -3.78 31.69 -30.62
C CYS A 760 -5.17 31.05 -30.68
N ILE A 761 -5.54 30.38 -31.78
CA ILE A 761 -6.87 29.75 -31.92
C ILE A 761 -6.83 28.30 -31.43
N LEU A 762 -5.71 27.59 -31.61
CA LEU A 762 -5.52 26.25 -31.02
C LEU A 762 -5.42 26.28 -29.49
N ARG A 763 -5.11 27.45 -28.88
CA ARG A 763 -5.32 27.67 -27.45
C ARG A 763 -6.78 27.42 -27.04
N ASN A 764 -7.74 27.89 -27.84
CA ASN A 764 -9.16 27.67 -27.58
C ASN A 764 -9.55 26.19 -27.71
N LEU A 765 -8.94 25.43 -28.63
CA LEU A 765 -9.13 23.98 -28.71
C LEU A 765 -8.59 23.29 -27.44
N TYR A 766 -7.35 23.60 -27.06
CA TYR A 766 -6.72 23.06 -25.85
C TYR A 766 -7.58 23.34 -24.60
N GLU A 767 -8.08 24.56 -24.45
CA GLU A 767 -8.94 24.97 -23.33
C GLU A 767 -10.31 24.29 -23.37
N CYS A 768 -10.94 24.14 -24.53
CA CYS A 768 -12.19 23.40 -24.71
C CYS A 768 -12.05 21.92 -24.27
N LEU A 769 -10.98 21.24 -24.69
CA LEU A 769 -10.70 19.85 -24.33
C LEU A 769 -10.48 19.68 -22.81
N GLN A 770 -9.71 20.60 -22.20
CA GLN A 770 -9.48 20.63 -20.76
C GLN A 770 -10.78 20.89 -19.96
N GLN A 771 -11.58 21.88 -20.38
CA GLN A 771 -12.87 22.20 -19.76
C GLN A 771 -13.87 21.04 -19.85
N ALA A 772 -13.82 20.26 -20.94
CA ALA A 772 -14.63 19.06 -21.10
C ALA A 772 -14.11 17.84 -20.33
N GLY A 773 -12.97 17.94 -19.64
CA GLY A 773 -12.36 16.82 -18.89
C GLY A 773 -11.78 15.73 -19.79
N TYR A 774 -11.39 16.07 -21.03
CA TYR A 774 -10.81 15.15 -22.00
C TYR A 774 -9.36 14.82 -21.63
N ASN A 775 -9.14 13.72 -20.88
CA ASN A 775 -7.82 13.27 -20.44
C ASN A 775 -7.76 11.73 -20.32
N GLU A 776 -6.55 11.18 -20.21
CA GLU A 776 -6.33 9.73 -20.27
C GLU A 776 -7.10 8.94 -19.22
N SER A 777 -7.08 9.39 -17.96
CA SER A 777 -7.74 8.71 -16.84
C SER A 777 -9.25 8.65 -17.05
N ASN A 778 -9.88 9.78 -17.40
CA ASN A 778 -11.31 9.87 -17.62
C ASN A 778 -11.76 9.03 -18.82
N ILE A 779 -10.99 9.04 -19.91
CA ILE A 779 -11.28 8.24 -21.12
C ILE A 779 -11.18 6.75 -20.79
N CYS A 780 -10.10 6.31 -20.14
CA CYS A 780 -9.89 4.92 -19.76
C CYS A 780 -10.97 4.42 -18.79
N GLN A 781 -11.35 5.24 -17.80
CA GLN A 781 -12.41 4.92 -16.84
C GLN A 781 -13.79 4.77 -17.52
N LEU A 782 -14.16 5.68 -18.43
CA LEU A 782 -15.44 5.59 -19.15
C LEU A 782 -15.52 4.37 -20.07
N LEU A 783 -14.40 4.01 -20.72
CA LEU A 783 -14.34 2.87 -21.63
C LEU A 783 -14.10 1.53 -20.91
N GLY A 784 -13.61 1.55 -19.67
CA GLY A 784 -13.30 0.34 -18.88
C GLY A 784 -11.99 -0.35 -19.28
N VAL A 785 -11.00 0.43 -19.71
CA VAL A 785 -9.66 -0.03 -20.14
C VAL A 785 -8.57 0.55 -19.23
N THR A 786 -7.33 0.03 -19.29
CA THR A 786 -6.21 0.55 -18.47
C THR A 786 -5.30 1.53 -19.22
N SER A 787 -5.45 1.64 -20.55
CA SER A 787 -4.72 2.59 -21.41
C SER A 787 -5.51 2.83 -22.70
N GLN A 788 -5.37 4.00 -23.33
CA GLN A 788 -5.98 4.28 -24.63
C GLN A 788 -5.47 3.37 -25.76
N GLN A 789 -4.31 2.72 -25.61
CA GLN A 789 -3.80 1.72 -26.56
C GLN A 789 -4.62 0.42 -26.55
N GLN A 790 -5.46 0.19 -25.53
CA GLN A 790 -6.34 -0.99 -25.40
C GLN A 790 -7.77 -0.77 -25.92
N ILE A 791 -8.04 0.33 -26.65
CA ILE A 791 -9.33 0.56 -27.29
C ILE A 791 -9.43 -0.34 -28.53
N GLU A 792 -10.22 -1.41 -28.41
CA GLU A 792 -10.44 -2.41 -29.46
C GLU A 792 -11.43 -1.93 -30.53
N PRO A 793 -11.12 -2.06 -31.84
CA PRO A 793 -11.96 -1.56 -32.93
C PRO A 793 -13.27 -2.34 -33.06
N THR A 794 -13.26 -3.62 -32.70
CA THR A 794 -14.44 -4.49 -32.68
C THR A 794 -15.44 -4.06 -31.59
N TYR A 795 -15.01 -3.26 -30.60
CA TYR A 795 -15.84 -2.81 -29.49
C TYR A 795 -16.28 -1.34 -29.59
N LEU A 796 -15.92 -0.58 -30.65
CA LEU A 796 -16.29 0.85 -30.77
C LEU A 796 -17.81 1.09 -30.64
N HIS A 797 -18.63 0.26 -31.29
CA HIS A 797 -20.09 0.34 -31.16
C HIS A 797 -20.57 0.00 -29.73
N TYR A 798 -19.91 -0.95 -29.06
CA TYR A 798 -20.24 -1.29 -27.67
C TYR A 798 -19.90 -0.12 -26.72
N TYR A 799 -18.71 0.46 -26.88
CA TYR A 799 -18.28 1.64 -26.12
C TYR A 799 -19.24 2.81 -26.33
N ASP A 800 -19.56 3.14 -27.58
CA ASP A 800 -20.47 4.24 -27.92
C ASP A 800 -21.88 4.03 -27.35
N ARG A 801 -22.44 2.83 -27.54
CA ARG A 801 -23.85 2.56 -27.26
C ARG A 801 -24.15 2.18 -25.82
N TYR A 802 -23.20 1.58 -25.10
CA TYR A 802 -23.43 0.99 -23.77
C TYR A 802 -22.47 1.49 -22.69
N ARG A 803 -21.43 2.27 -23.02
CA ARG A 803 -20.50 2.84 -22.03
C ARG A 803 -20.53 4.37 -21.98
N LEU A 804 -20.54 5.05 -23.13
CA LEU A 804 -20.45 6.51 -23.15
C LEU A 804 -21.76 7.22 -22.74
N PRO A 805 -21.72 8.14 -21.76
CA PRO A 805 -22.87 8.96 -21.39
C PRO A 805 -23.16 10.06 -22.42
N GLN A 806 -24.41 10.54 -22.45
CA GLN A 806 -24.82 11.72 -23.22
C GLN A 806 -24.31 13.00 -22.53
N SER A 807 -23.09 13.42 -22.89
CA SER A 807 -22.34 14.51 -22.26
C SER A 807 -21.31 15.06 -23.24
N ILE A 808 -20.76 16.26 -23.00
CA ILE A 808 -19.72 16.84 -23.87
C ILE A 808 -18.48 15.92 -23.93
N LEU A 809 -18.03 15.35 -22.80
CA LEU A 809 -16.93 14.39 -22.78
C LEU A 809 -17.24 13.13 -23.60
N GLY A 810 -18.43 12.56 -23.43
CA GLY A 810 -18.90 11.42 -24.23
C GLY A 810 -18.98 11.76 -25.72
N ASP A 811 -19.43 12.95 -26.08
CA ASP A 811 -19.47 13.44 -27.47
C ASP A 811 -18.07 13.64 -28.06
N LEU A 812 -17.10 14.13 -27.29
CA LEU A 812 -15.70 14.25 -27.73
C LEU A 812 -15.02 12.89 -27.89
N ILE A 813 -15.25 11.93 -26.99
CA ILE A 813 -14.70 10.56 -27.13
C ILE A 813 -15.33 9.87 -28.35
N ARG A 814 -16.65 10.03 -28.52
CA ARG A 814 -17.40 9.60 -29.71
C ARG A 814 -16.78 10.18 -30.99
N LEU A 815 -16.56 11.49 -31.04
CA LEU A 815 -16.05 12.21 -32.21
C LEU A 815 -14.59 11.88 -32.56
N PHE A 816 -13.72 11.74 -31.56
CA PHE A 816 -12.25 11.69 -31.74
C PHE A 816 -11.57 10.35 -31.43
N LEU A 817 -12.27 9.36 -30.87
CA LEU A 817 -11.69 8.02 -30.58
C LEU A 817 -12.61 6.86 -30.99
N LEU A 818 -13.92 7.07 -31.10
CA LEU A 818 -14.87 6.03 -31.57
C LEU A 818 -15.42 6.28 -32.98
N ARG A 819 -14.92 7.32 -33.68
CA ARG A 819 -15.29 7.66 -35.08
C ARG A 819 -16.78 7.93 -35.32
N GLY A 820 -17.50 8.37 -34.29
CA GLY A 820 -18.92 8.72 -34.36
C GLY A 820 -19.18 10.08 -35.03
N VAL A 821 -20.44 10.30 -35.41
CA VAL A 821 -20.93 11.55 -36.03
C VAL A 821 -21.69 12.43 -35.03
N LEU A 822 -21.64 13.74 -35.23
CA LEU A 822 -22.35 14.75 -34.43
C LEU A 822 -22.98 15.83 -35.32
N LYS A 823 -24.12 16.37 -34.90
CA LYS A 823 -24.82 17.47 -35.59
C LYS A 823 -24.04 18.77 -35.52
N GLN A 824 -24.10 19.58 -36.59
CA GLN A 824 -23.45 20.90 -36.63
C GLN A 824 -23.79 21.77 -35.42
N ALA A 825 -25.08 21.87 -35.06
CA ALA A 825 -25.52 22.67 -33.92
C ALA A 825 -24.88 22.20 -32.59
N ARG A 826 -24.63 20.90 -32.42
CA ARG A 826 -23.97 20.33 -31.24
C ARG A 826 -22.47 20.62 -31.25
N LEU A 827 -21.82 20.61 -32.41
CA LEU A 827 -20.41 21.01 -32.53
C LEU A 827 -20.19 22.51 -32.32
N GLN A 828 -21.13 23.35 -32.79
CA GLN A 828 -21.14 24.79 -32.53
C GLN A 828 -21.43 25.12 -31.06
N GLU A 829 -22.22 24.29 -30.36
CA GLU A 829 -22.40 24.37 -28.90
C GLU A 829 -21.11 24.02 -28.14
N ILE A 830 -20.40 22.97 -28.56
CA ILE A 830 -19.17 22.50 -27.90
C ILE A 830 -17.97 23.44 -28.15
N PHE A 831 -17.74 23.84 -29.41
CA PHE A 831 -16.55 24.60 -29.81
C PHE A 831 -16.79 26.10 -29.95
N GLY A 832 -18.04 26.55 -30.12
CA GLY A 832 -18.34 27.90 -30.60
C GLY A 832 -18.06 28.06 -32.10
N ASN A 833 -18.65 29.09 -32.72
CA ASN A 833 -18.65 29.25 -34.18
C ASN A 833 -17.25 29.46 -34.79
N GLU A 834 -16.39 30.25 -34.14
CA GLU A 834 -15.06 30.60 -34.66
C GLU A 834 -14.09 29.40 -34.63
N LEU A 835 -14.03 28.69 -33.50
CA LEU A 835 -13.21 27.49 -33.38
C LEU A 835 -13.77 26.38 -34.28
N PHE A 836 -15.09 26.12 -34.29
CA PHE A 836 -15.69 25.15 -35.21
C PHE A 836 -15.30 25.44 -36.66
N SER A 837 -15.48 26.69 -37.13
CA SER A 837 -15.06 27.10 -38.47
C SER A 837 -13.57 26.89 -38.71
N THR A 838 -12.72 27.13 -37.70
CA THR A 838 -11.28 26.89 -37.80
C THR A 838 -10.94 25.40 -37.90
N LEU A 839 -11.55 24.54 -37.10
CA LEU A 839 -11.33 23.08 -37.17
C LEU A 839 -11.77 22.50 -38.53
N CYS A 840 -12.82 23.05 -39.12
CA CYS A 840 -13.24 22.74 -40.50
C CYS A 840 -12.22 23.26 -41.53
N SER A 841 -11.75 24.51 -41.41
CA SER A 841 -10.72 25.09 -42.30
C SER A 841 -9.35 24.40 -42.19
N LEU A 842 -9.04 23.80 -41.04
CA LEU A 842 -7.86 22.95 -40.82
C LEU A 842 -8.05 21.51 -41.32
N GLY A 843 -9.24 21.14 -41.82
CA GLY A 843 -9.54 19.78 -42.30
C GLY A 843 -9.60 18.71 -41.19
N MET A 844 -9.77 19.13 -39.93
CA MET A 844 -9.90 18.24 -38.77
C MET A 844 -11.33 17.72 -38.58
N LEU A 845 -12.32 18.55 -38.94
CA LEU A 845 -13.74 18.20 -38.98
C LEU A 845 -14.23 18.25 -40.43
N ILE A 846 -14.96 17.21 -40.84
CA ILE A 846 -15.50 17.07 -42.20
C ILE A 846 -16.99 16.71 -42.19
N HIS A 847 -17.68 17.12 -43.24
CA HIS A 847 -19.09 16.88 -43.46
C HIS A 847 -19.36 15.42 -43.85
N CYS A 848 -20.44 14.83 -43.33
CA CYS A 848 -20.81 13.44 -43.52
C CYS A 848 -22.35 13.30 -43.52
N GLY A 849 -22.99 13.40 -44.69
CA GLY A 849 -24.44 13.41 -44.81
C GLY A 849 -25.01 14.79 -44.44
N GLU A 850 -25.75 14.87 -43.33
CA GLU A 850 -26.19 16.13 -42.67
C GLU A 850 -25.43 16.37 -41.34
N ASP A 851 -24.58 15.43 -40.95
CA ASP A 851 -23.80 15.43 -39.72
C ASP A 851 -22.31 15.69 -40.03
N TRP A 852 -21.50 15.75 -38.99
CA TRP A 852 -20.06 16.02 -39.05
C TRP A 852 -19.30 14.96 -38.26
N LYS A 853 -18.07 14.67 -38.70
CA LYS A 853 -17.14 13.76 -38.00
C LYS A 853 -15.74 14.34 -37.96
N SER A 854 -14.88 13.79 -37.09
CA SER A 854 -13.45 14.06 -37.23
C SER A 854 -12.83 13.22 -38.35
N ARG A 855 -11.74 13.74 -38.92
CA ARG A 855 -10.86 13.07 -39.89
C ARG A 855 -9.57 12.55 -39.22
N VAL A 856 -9.42 12.76 -37.91
CA VAL A 856 -8.25 12.38 -37.11
C VAL A 856 -8.71 11.72 -35.82
N ASP A 857 -7.89 10.83 -35.26
CA ASP A 857 -8.01 10.49 -33.84
C ASP A 857 -7.32 11.59 -33.02
N LEU A 858 -7.81 11.88 -31.81
CA LEU A 858 -7.17 12.83 -30.88
C LEU A 858 -6.84 12.14 -29.56
N PHE A 859 -5.64 11.57 -29.46
CA PHE A 859 -5.20 10.89 -28.25
C PHE A 859 -4.87 11.89 -27.15
N ALA A 860 -5.34 11.60 -25.93
CA ALA A 860 -4.94 12.34 -24.73
C ALA A 860 -3.98 11.45 -23.92
N VAL A 861 -2.67 11.57 -24.13
CA VAL A 861 -1.63 10.64 -23.66
C VAL A 861 -0.42 11.38 -23.14
N ALA A 862 0.23 10.88 -22.09
CA ALA A 862 1.37 11.55 -21.45
C ALA A 862 1.10 13.03 -21.05
N GLY A 863 -0.16 13.40 -20.82
CA GLY A 863 -0.59 14.79 -20.56
C GLY A 863 -0.55 15.72 -21.78
N LEU A 864 -0.56 15.18 -22.99
CA LEU A 864 -0.53 15.90 -24.26
C LEU A 864 -1.73 15.50 -25.14
N TYR A 865 -2.11 16.37 -26.07
CA TYR A 865 -3.11 16.08 -27.11
C TYR A 865 -2.43 15.83 -28.46
N LEU A 866 -2.50 14.59 -28.95
CA LEU A 866 -1.86 14.15 -30.20
C LEU A 866 -2.94 13.81 -31.22
N ALA A 867 -3.08 14.65 -32.25
CA ALA A 867 -3.81 14.28 -33.45
C ALA A 867 -2.97 13.29 -34.27
N THR A 868 -3.62 12.27 -34.82
CA THR A 868 -3.06 11.30 -35.78
C THR A 868 -4.11 10.91 -36.81
N ASP A 869 -3.74 10.27 -37.92
CA ASP A 869 -4.75 9.56 -38.73
C ASP A 869 -5.34 8.40 -37.90
N HIS A 870 -6.52 7.89 -38.28
CA HIS A 870 -7.29 6.94 -37.47
C HIS A 870 -6.53 5.61 -37.24
N ARG A 871 -6.54 5.10 -36.01
CA ARG A 871 -5.81 3.88 -35.61
C ARG A 871 -6.09 2.65 -36.48
N TYR A 872 -7.31 2.56 -37.02
CA TYR A 872 -7.77 1.42 -37.80
C TYR A 872 -8.35 1.92 -39.12
N MET A 873 -7.49 2.07 -40.13
CA MET A 873 -7.82 2.51 -41.50
C MET A 873 -8.53 1.40 -42.30
N ILE A 874 -9.73 1.03 -41.84
CA ILE A 874 -10.50 -0.13 -42.33
C ILE A 874 -11.62 0.31 -43.29
N LEU A 875 -12.04 1.57 -43.28
CA LEU A 875 -13.11 2.06 -44.14
C LEU A 875 -12.56 2.61 -45.46
N ALA A 876 -13.35 2.53 -46.53
CA ALA A 876 -12.98 3.08 -47.85
C ALA A 876 -12.71 4.60 -47.80
N GLU A 877 -13.30 5.30 -46.82
CA GLU A 877 -13.09 6.73 -46.55
C GLU A 877 -11.79 7.06 -45.78
N ASP A 878 -11.08 6.05 -45.28
CA ASP A 878 -9.75 6.18 -44.66
C ASP A 878 -8.61 6.14 -45.69
N HIS A 879 -8.94 5.98 -46.98
CA HIS A 879 -7.95 5.99 -48.04
C HIS A 879 -7.57 7.44 -48.38
N PHE A 880 -6.27 7.70 -48.47
CA PHE A 880 -5.72 9.04 -48.71
C PHE A 880 -4.82 9.03 -49.96
N ASP A 881 -4.77 10.17 -50.67
CA ASP A 881 -3.82 10.41 -51.77
C ASP A 881 -2.41 10.82 -51.26
N GLU A 882 -2.14 10.62 -49.97
CA GLU A 882 -0.88 10.93 -49.27
C GLU A 882 -0.51 9.78 -48.32
N ASP A 883 0.78 9.69 -47.98
CA ASP A 883 1.27 8.79 -46.93
C ASP A 883 0.63 9.13 -45.56
N ALA A 884 -0.04 8.17 -44.95
CA ALA A 884 -0.71 8.35 -43.65
C ALA A 884 0.28 8.55 -42.48
N VAL A 885 -0.20 9.19 -41.40
CA VAL A 885 0.56 9.43 -40.17
C VAL A 885 0.18 8.42 -39.10
N MET A 886 1.18 7.70 -38.59
CA MET A 886 1.00 6.65 -37.58
C MET A 886 0.26 7.14 -36.33
N TYR A 887 -0.69 6.32 -35.86
CA TYR A 887 -1.42 6.54 -34.61
C TYR A 887 -0.53 6.32 -33.38
N VAL A 888 -0.93 6.82 -32.21
CA VAL A 888 -0.18 6.58 -30.97
C VAL A 888 -0.41 5.13 -30.47
N GLY A 889 0.48 4.23 -30.88
CA GLY A 889 0.46 2.80 -30.52
C GLY A 889 1.31 2.44 -29.30
N MET A 890 1.46 1.12 -29.08
CA MET A 890 2.31 0.56 -28.00
C MET A 890 3.81 0.75 -28.29
N ASP A 891 4.19 0.89 -29.56
CA ASP A 891 5.50 1.34 -30.04
C ASP A 891 5.83 2.75 -29.50
N SER A 892 4.94 3.69 -29.77
CA SER A 892 5.08 5.11 -29.46
C SER A 892 5.10 5.34 -27.95
N MET A 893 4.12 4.80 -27.22
CA MET A 893 4.08 4.89 -25.76
C MET A 893 5.16 4.04 -25.09
N GLY A 894 5.53 2.90 -25.68
CA GLY A 894 6.60 2.04 -25.19
C GLY A 894 7.96 2.74 -25.21
N LEU A 895 8.27 3.51 -26.26
CA LEU A 895 9.48 4.33 -26.30
C LEU A 895 9.42 5.48 -25.28
N VAL A 896 8.28 6.17 -25.14
CA VAL A 896 8.06 7.21 -24.09
C VAL A 896 8.30 6.65 -22.69
N TYR A 897 7.84 5.43 -22.42
CA TYR A 897 8.00 4.76 -21.13
C TYR A 897 9.40 4.17 -20.92
N THR A 898 10.13 3.82 -21.99
CA THR A 898 11.43 3.13 -21.90
C THR A 898 12.63 4.09 -21.98
N ALA A 899 12.58 5.10 -22.84
CA ALA A 899 13.69 6.00 -23.11
C ALA A 899 14.01 6.90 -21.88
N PRO A 900 15.23 6.83 -21.31
CA PRO A 900 15.68 7.72 -20.25
C PRO A 900 15.52 9.22 -20.57
N GLN A 901 14.74 9.91 -19.75
CA GLN A 901 14.48 11.35 -19.86
C GLN A 901 15.63 12.16 -19.24
N TYR A 902 16.80 12.13 -19.89
CA TYR A 902 17.97 12.92 -19.47
C TYR A 902 17.79 14.40 -19.81
N LEU A 903 18.11 15.30 -18.87
CA LEU A 903 18.17 16.74 -19.15
C LEU A 903 19.18 16.99 -20.29
N ALA A 904 18.73 17.62 -21.36
CA ALA A 904 19.47 17.77 -22.62
C ALA A 904 19.51 19.22 -23.10
N ASN A 905 20.56 19.61 -23.82
CA ASN A 905 20.55 20.85 -24.58
C ASN A 905 19.87 20.63 -25.92
N ARG A 906 20.21 19.55 -26.64
CA ARG A 906 19.60 19.21 -27.94
C ARG A 906 19.16 17.75 -28.01
N VAL A 907 17.92 17.50 -28.43
CA VAL A 907 17.40 16.15 -28.73
C VAL A 907 16.97 16.07 -30.20
N LEU A 908 17.27 14.97 -30.86
CA LEU A 908 16.79 14.63 -32.20
C LEU A 908 15.71 13.54 -32.09
N ASP A 909 14.66 13.62 -32.89
CA ASP A 909 13.59 12.64 -33.00
C ASP A 909 13.44 12.24 -34.47
N LEU A 910 13.91 11.04 -34.82
CA LEU A 910 13.94 10.54 -36.19
C LEU A 910 12.70 9.70 -36.49
N CYS A 911 12.14 9.90 -37.69
CA CYS A 911 10.83 9.37 -38.06
C CYS A 911 9.77 9.86 -37.06
N CYS A 912 9.76 11.18 -36.80
CA CYS A 912 8.99 11.75 -35.70
C CYS A 912 7.47 11.55 -35.82
N GLY A 913 6.95 11.28 -37.03
CA GLY A 913 5.54 10.99 -37.25
C GLY A 913 4.62 12.11 -36.76
N SER A 914 3.74 11.80 -35.81
CA SER A 914 2.87 12.77 -35.14
C SER A 914 3.58 13.70 -34.15
N GLY A 915 4.89 13.49 -33.91
CA GLY A 915 5.75 14.27 -33.02
C GLY A 915 5.73 13.82 -31.56
N ILE A 916 5.12 12.69 -31.20
CA ILE A 916 4.95 12.26 -29.80
C ILE A 916 6.27 12.25 -29.00
N GLN A 917 7.36 11.70 -29.55
CA GLN A 917 8.65 11.68 -28.87
C GLN A 917 9.22 13.10 -28.76
N SER A 918 9.16 13.89 -29.83
CA SER A 918 9.56 15.30 -29.83
C SER A 918 8.84 16.14 -28.77
N LEU A 919 7.51 15.99 -28.65
CA LEU A 919 6.70 16.75 -27.70
C LEU A 919 6.97 16.30 -26.25
N VAL A 920 7.18 15.01 -25.99
CA VAL A 920 7.59 14.52 -24.66
C VAL A 920 9.00 14.99 -24.34
N ALA A 921 9.95 14.89 -25.29
CA ALA A 921 11.32 15.37 -25.14
C ALA A 921 11.40 16.88 -24.89
N SER A 922 10.44 17.65 -25.42
CA SER A 922 10.37 19.09 -25.21
C SER A 922 10.41 19.48 -23.73
N ARG A 923 9.90 18.62 -22.83
CA ARG A 923 9.89 18.83 -21.37
C ARG A 923 11.28 18.85 -20.75
N TYR A 924 12.18 17.97 -21.19
CA TYR A 924 13.53 17.78 -20.60
C TYR A 924 14.68 18.27 -21.51
N ALA A 925 14.38 18.84 -22.68
CA ALA A 925 15.36 19.37 -23.61
C ALA A 925 15.21 20.89 -23.80
N LYS A 926 16.32 21.62 -24.00
CA LYS A 926 16.27 23.06 -24.37
C LYS A 926 15.88 23.27 -25.84
N GLU A 927 16.27 22.35 -26.70
CA GLU A 927 15.97 22.30 -28.13
C GLU A 927 15.65 20.85 -28.51
N VAL A 928 14.61 20.65 -29.31
CA VAL A 928 14.25 19.37 -29.92
C VAL A 928 14.12 19.57 -31.41
N VAL A 929 14.55 18.57 -32.19
CA VAL A 929 14.45 18.57 -33.63
C VAL A 929 13.80 17.27 -34.07
N GLY A 930 12.59 17.34 -34.62
CA GLY A 930 11.91 16.21 -35.27
C GLY A 930 12.25 16.18 -36.77
N VAL A 931 12.52 14.99 -37.30
CA VAL A 931 12.72 14.78 -38.74
C VAL A 931 11.84 13.66 -39.24
N ASP A 932 11.15 13.92 -40.35
CA ASP A 932 10.37 12.91 -41.06
C ASP A 932 10.48 13.11 -42.58
N ILE A 933 10.36 12.02 -43.34
CA ILE A 933 10.35 12.05 -44.81
C ILE A 933 8.95 12.33 -45.37
N ASN A 934 7.90 12.12 -44.56
CA ASN A 934 6.51 12.37 -44.92
C ASN A 934 6.13 13.84 -44.62
N PRO A 935 5.82 14.68 -45.63
CA PRO A 935 5.38 16.06 -45.39
C PRO A 935 4.07 16.13 -44.58
N ARG A 936 3.19 15.14 -44.67
CA ARG A 936 1.97 15.05 -43.84
C ARG A 936 2.33 14.88 -42.37
N ALA A 937 3.30 14.03 -42.03
CA ALA A 937 3.79 13.86 -40.66
C ALA A 937 4.28 15.20 -40.08
N ILE A 938 5.07 15.97 -40.85
CA ILE A 938 5.53 17.29 -40.42
C ILE A 938 4.35 18.26 -40.16
N ARG A 939 3.28 18.25 -40.97
CA ARG A 939 2.08 19.07 -40.72
C ARG A 939 1.37 18.67 -39.42
N PHE A 940 1.25 17.37 -39.16
CA PHE A 940 0.68 16.84 -37.91
C PHE A 940 1.55 17.19 -36.70
N ALA A 941 2.86 17.03 -36.78
CA ALA A 941 3.81 17.35 -35.71
C ALA A 941 3.80 18.85 -35.38
N ARG A 942 3.75 19.74 -36.39
CA ARG A 942 3.55 21.18 -36.21
C ARG A 942 2.22 21.53 -35.57
N PHE A 943 1.13 20.94 -36.03
CA PHE A 943 -0.20 21.12 -35.43
C PHE A 943 -0.19 20.70 -33.96
N ASN A 944 0.33 19.50 -33.66
CA ASN A 944 0.42 18.96 -32.31
C ASN A 944 1.29 19.84 -31.40
N ALA A 945 2.45 20.30 -31.88
CA ALA A 945 3.31 21.21 -31.11
C ALA A 945 2.60 22.55 -30.82
N GLN A 946 1.93 23.16 -31.80
CA GLN A 946 1.18 24.41 -31.57
C GLN A 946 -0.05 24.23 -30.66
N LEU A 947 -0.76 23.11 -30.76
CA LEU A 947 -1.88 22.73 -29.88
C LEU A 947 -1.42 22.62 -28.42
N ASN A 948 -0.34 21.86 -28.18
CA ASN A 948 0.28 21.72 -26.86
C ASN A 948 1.16 22.92 -26.48
N GLY A 949 1.23 23.96 -27.33
CA GLY A 949 1.99 25.19 -27.12
C GLY A 949 3.50 25.01 -26.89
N VAL A 950 4.06 23.90 -27.39
CA VAL A 950 5.50 23.61 -27.46
C VAL A 950 6.15 24.55 -28.49
N SER A 951 7.27 25.17 -28.13
CA SER A 951 7.97 26.15 -28.97
C SER A 951 9.51 25.99 -28.97
N ASN A 952 10.02 24.95 -28.32
CA ASN A 952 11.42 24.53 -28.36
C ASN A 952 11.64 23.32 -29.28
N THR A 953 10.68 23.00 -30.15
CA THR A 953 10.74 21.88 -31.09
C THR A 953 10.65 22.36 -32.52
N GLN A 954 11.64 22.03 -33.34
CA GLN A 954 11.68 22.25 -34.79
C GLN A 954 11.27 20.98 -35.54
N PHE A 955 10.65 21.12 -36.72
CA PHE A 955 10.31 19.99 -37.58
C PHE A 955 10.82 20.17 -39.01
N TYR A 956 11.69 19.26 -39.44
CA TYR A 956 12.32 19.25 -40.75
C TYR A 956 11.81 18.10 -41.61
N LEU A 957 11.45 18.41 -42.85
CA LEU A 957 11.26 17.43 -43.91
C LEU A 957 12.62 16.92 -44.40
N GLY A 958 12.86 15.62 -44.31
CA GLY A 958 14.03 14.99 -44.95
C GLY A 958 14.33 13.56 -44.52
N ASN A 959 15.42 13.03 -45.07
CA ASN A 959 15.84 11.65 -44.91
C ASN A 959 16.84 11.53 -43.74
N LEU A 960 16.33 11.12 -42.58
CA LEU A 960 17.11 10.89 -41.35
C LEU A 960 18.00 12.10 -40.97
N TYR A 961 19.32 11.98 -41.06
CA TYR A 961 20.26 13.02 -40.63
C TYR A 961 20.50 14.11 -41.69
N GLU A 962 20.10 13.91 -42.94
CA GLU A 962 20.41 14.84 -44.05
C GLU A 962 19.83 16.25 -43.87
N ALA A 963 18.73 16.38 -43.12
CA ALA A 963 18.03 17.64 -42.90
C ALA A 963 18.57 18.47 -41.71
N VAL A 964 19.49 17.91 -40.91
CA VAL A 964 19.92 18.50 -39.64
C VAL A 964 21.43 18.68 -39.57
N SER A 965 21.88 19.55 -38.66
CA SER A 965 23.31 19.78 -38.44
C SER A 965 23.66 19.98 -36.97
N GLY A 966 24.94 19.77 -36.66
CA GLY A 966 25.46 19.76 -35.31
C GLY A 966 25.16 18.46 -34.57
N ASN A 967 25.62 18.39 -33.32
CA ASN A 967 25.46 17.20 -32.47
C ASN A 967 24.26 17.32 -31.54
N PHE A 968 23.77 16.17 -31.08
CA PHE A 968 22.65 16.00 -30.16
C PHE A 968 23.07 15.20 -28.92
N ASP A 969 22.46 15.51 -27.77
CA ASP A 969 22.70 14.81 -26.50
C ASP A 969 21.90 13.51 -26.41
N THR A 970 20.74 13.46 -27.06
CA THR A 970 19.92 12.26 -27.24
C THR A 970 19.34 12.24 -28.65
N ILE A 971 19.31 11.07 -29.28
CA ILE A 971 18.53 10.77 -30.49
C ILE A 971 17.47 9.75 -30.09
N LEU A 972 16.21 10.03 -30.42
CA LEU A 972 15.07 9.13 -30.32
C LEU A 972 14.72 8.67 -31.74
N ALA A 973 14.20 7.46 -31.91
CA ALA A 973 13.63 7.03 -33.19
C ALA A 973 12.48 6.02 -33.04
N ASN A 974 11.40 6.25 -33.78
CA ASN A 974 10.34 5.28 -34.03
C ASN A 974 10.21 5.05 -35.56
N PRO A 975 11.18 4.35 -36.18
CA PRO A 975 11.20 4.16 -37.63
C PRO A 975 10.12 3.16 -38.09
N PRO A 976 9.81 3.11 -39.40
CA PRO A 976 9.20 1.94 -40.00
C PRO A 976 10.13 0.72 -39.81
N PHE A 977 9.61 -0.39 -39.30
CA PHE A 977 10.41 -1.55 -38.89
C PHE A 977 9.78 -2.92 -39.19
N VAL A 978 8.55 -2.99 -39.71
CA VAL A 978 7.87 -4.27 -39.96
C VAL A 978 8.46 -4.94 -41.20
N PRO A 979 8.98 -6.19 -41.11
CA PRO A 979 9.45 -6.95 -42.28
C PRO A 979 8.28 -7.29 -43.21
N SER A 980 8.17 -6.62 -44.36
CA SER A 980 6.97 -6.64 -45.20
C SER A 980 7.27 -7.11 -46.64
N PRO A 981 6.40 -7.93 -47.27
CA PRO A 981 6.53 -8.31 -48.69
C PRO A 981 6.33 -7.15 -49.68
N ASN A 982 5.87 -5.98 -49.20
CA ASN A 982 5.68 -4.77 -50.01
C ASN A 982 5.82 -3.49 -49.16
N GLU A 983 6.01 -2.34 -49.81
CA GLU A 983 6.22 -1.03 -49.16
C GLU A 983 5.00 -0.11 -49.23
N GLN A 984 3.77 -0.66 -49.24
CA GLN A 984 2.55 0.14 -49.40
C GLN A 984 2.25 1.03 -48.18
N CYS A 985 2.76 0.69 -47.00
CA CYS A 985 2.49 1.38 -45.75
C CYS A 985 3.80 1.99 -45.21
N ARG A 986 4.26 3.10 -45.81
CA ARG A 986 5.60 3.69 -45.56
C ARG A 986 5.90 4.10 -44.12
N PHE A 987 4.91 4.25 -43.23
CA PHE A 987 5.14 4.51 -41.80
C PHE A 987 5.36 3.22 -40.97
N ARG A 988 5.03 2.05 -41.54
CA ARG A 988 5.05 0.73 -40.89
C ARG A 988 6.16 -0.16 -41.47
N ASP A 989 6.22 -0.22 -42.80
CA ASP A 989 7.03 -1.18 -43.56
C ASP A 989 8.51 -0.78 -43.54
N GLY A 990 9.37 -1.61 -42.94
CA GLY A 990 10.81 -1.38 -42.82
C GLY A 990 11.65 -1.98 -43.95
N GLY A 991 11.01 -2.32 -45.08
CA GLY A 991 11.58 -3.14 -46.15
C GLY A 991 11.32 -4.64 -45.97
N GLU A 992 11.90 -5.46 -46.84
CA GLU A 992 11.65 -6.92 -46.88
C GLU A 992 12.11 -7.63 -45.60
N ASP A 993 13.18 -7.15 -44.96
CA ASP A 993 13.73 -7.67 -43.69
C ASP A 993 13.44 -6.78 -42.46
N GLY A 994 12.85 -5.60 -42.65
CA GLY A 994 12.53 -4.65 -41.58
C GLY A 994 13.73 -3.86 -41.01
N GLU A 995 14.97 -4.14 -41.43
CA GLU A 995 16.18 -3.66 -40.75
C GLU A 995 16.95 -2.55 -41.51
N GLU A 996 16.62 -2.25 -42.77
CA GLU A 996 17.40 -1.28 -43.57
C GLU A 996 17.46 0.11 -42.93
N ILE A 997 16.30 0.66 -42.55
CA ILE A 997 16.19 1.99 -41.93
C ILE A 997 16.87 1.98 -40.54
N LEU A 998 16.67 0.92 -39.77
CA LEU A 998 17.27 0.71 -38.46
C LEU A 998 18.81 0.74 -38.53
N ALA A 999 19.38 -0.01 -39.47
CA ALA A 999 20.82 -0.09 -39.71
C ALA A 999 21.42 1.28 -40.07
N ARG A 1000 20.73 2.06 -40.92
CA ARG A 1000 21.13 3.41 -41.30
C ARG A 1000 21.11 4.37 -40.11
N ILE A 1001 20.02 4.38 -39.33
CA ILE A 1001 19.88 5.21 -38.12
C ILE A 1001 21.05 4.96 -37.16
N ILE A 1002 21.34 3.69 -36.86
CA ILE A 1002 22.42 3.31 -35.93
C ILE A 1002 23.79 3.67 -36.51
N SER A 1003 24.02 3.47 -37.81
CA SER A 1003 25.31 3.74 -38.47
C SER A 1003 25.69 5.22 -38.53
N GLU A 1004 24.71 6.09 -38.72
CA GLU A 1004 24.94 7.53 -38.87
C GLU A 1004 24.83 8.30 -37.54
N SER A 1005 24.11 7.76 -36.54
CA SER A 1005 23.94 8.36 -35.20
C SER A 1005 25.26 8.82 -34.55
N ALA A 1006 26.29 7.97 -34.64
CA ALA A 1006 27.65 8.17 -34.17
C ALA A 1006 28.25 9.55 -34.47
N LYS A 1007 27.98 10.07 -35.68
CA LYS A 1007 28.52 11.34 -36.19
C LYS A 1007 27.71 12.56 -35.77
N ASN A 1008 26.50 12.31 -35.27
CA ASN A 1008 25.49 13.31 -34.88
C ASN A 1008 25.28 13.34 -33.35
N LEU A 1009 26.01 12.53 -32.57
CA LEU A 1009 25.96 12.51 -31.11
C LEU A 1009 27.11 13.31 -30.48
N THR A 1010 26.81 13.98 -29.36
CA THR A 1010 27.84 14.55 -28.48
C THR A 1010 28.72 13.42 -27.88
N PRO A 1011 29.88 13.74 -27.26
CA PRO A 1011 30.78 12.73 -26.71
C PRO A 1011 30.14 11.77 -25.69
N ASP A 1012 29.17 12.26 -24.90
CA ASP A 1012 28.37 11.49 -23.95
C ASP A 1012 26.91 11.26 -24.45
N GLY A 1013 26.71 11.36 -25.76
CA GLY A 1013 25.40 11.31 -26.42
C GLY A 1013 24.78 9.91 -26.46
N ARG A 1014 23.45 9.86 -26.64
CA ARG A 1014 22.64 8.63 -26.47
C ARG A 1014 21.67 8.43 -27.64
N LEU A 1015 21.38 7.19 -28.00
CA LEU A 1015 20.44 6.81 -29.05
C LEU A 1015 19.45 5.78 -28.49
N PHE A 1016 18.15 6.07 -28.57
CA PHE A 1016 17.07 5.20 -28.10
C PHE A 1016 16.06 4.95 -29.22
N ILE A 1017 15.87 3.68 -29.58
CA ILE A 1017 15.05 3.26 -30.73
C ILE A 1017 14.02 2.23 -30.24
N VAL A 1018 12.80 2.28 -30.78
CA VAL A 1018 11.83 1.17 -30.73
C VAL A 1018 11.78 0.49 -32.11
N THR A 1019 11.73 -0.84 -32.15
CA THR A 1019 11.81 -1.60 -33.41
C THR A 1019 11.27 -3.03 -33.26
N ASP A 1020 10.98 -3.69 -34.38
CA ASP A 1020 10.93 -5.14 -34.43
C ASP A 1020 12.37 -5.68 -34.59
N LEU A 1021 12.77 -6.55 -33.67
CA LEU A 1021 14.08 -7.18 -33.60
C LEU A 1021 14.03 -8.51 -34.35
N VAL A 1022 14.60 -8.54 -35.54
CA VAL A 1022 14.65 -9.73 -36.42
C VAL A 1022 15.86 -10.60 -36.08
N ASN A 1023 15.64 -11.88 -35.78
CA ASN A 1023 16.70 -12.82 -35.37
C ASN A 1023 17.53 -12.25 -34.21
N LEU A 1024 16.88 -12.09 -33.04
CA LEU A 1024 17.44 -11.45 -31.83
C LEU A 1024 18.88 -11.88 -31.49
N GLN A 1025 19.20 -13.16 -31.71
CA GLN A 1025 20.52 -13.76 -31.50
C GLN A 1025 21.66 -13.13 -32.31
N GLU A 1026 21.37 -12.41 -33.39
CA GLU A 1026 22.36 -11.74 -34.24
C GLU A 1026 22.67 -10.30 -33.80
N TYR A 1027 21.92 -9.74 -32.84
CA TYR A 1027 21.96 -8.30 -32.55
C TYR A 1027 23.28 -7.77 -32.01
N GLU A 1028 24.09 -8.59 -31.33
CA GLU A 1028 25.44 -8.19 -30.93
C GLU A 1028 26.29 -7.87 -32.18
N SER A 1029 26.40 -8.83 -33.09
CA SER A 1029 27.15 -8.69 -34.35
C SER A 1029 26.54 -7.70 -35.34
N LYS A 1030 25.20 -7.53 -35.35
CA LYS A 1030 24.53 -6.45 -36.10
C LYS A 1030 24.92 -5.08 -35.54
N LEU A 1031 24.80 -4.87 -34.23
CA LEU A 1031 25.18 -3.61 -33.59
C LEU A 1031 26.69 -3.36 -33.58
N GLU A 1032 27.55 -4.35 -33.69
CA GLU A 1032 28.99 -4.15 -33.93
C GLU A 1032 29.28 -3.65 -35.34
N ARG A 1033 28.62 -4.18 -36.37
CA ARG A 1033 28.76 -3.69 -37.76
C ARG A 1033 28.14 -2.32 -37.96
N TRP A 1034 26.97 -2.07 -37.38
CA TRP A 1034 26.24 -0.83 -37.58
C TRP A 1034 26.82 0.31 -36.74
N TRP A 1035 27.14 0.12 -35.45
CA TRP A 1035 27.60 1.24 -34.62
C TRP A 1035 29.02 1.73 -34.96
N GLN A 1036 29.11 2.87 -35.64
CA GLN A 1036 30.38 3.50 -36.03
C GLN A 1036 30.90 4.55 -35.00
N GLY A 1037 30.36 4.58 -33.78
CA GLY A 1037 30.57 5.67 -32.80
C GLY A 1037 31.71 5.48 -31.80
N GLY A 1038 32.53 4.44 -31.96
CA GLY A 1038 33.56 4.07 -30.99
C GLY A 1038 32.95 3.35 -29.79
N LEU A 1039 33.39 3.67 -28.58
CA LEU A 1039 33.01 2.95 -27.37
C LEU A 1039 31.60 3.33 -26.88
N ALA A 1040 30.77 2.34 -26.56
CA ALA A 1040 29.39 2.54 -26.12
C ALA A 1040 28.84 1.36 -25.30
N HIS A 1041 27.94 1.68 -24.36
CA HIS A 1041 27.04 0.72 -23.74
C HIS A 1041 25.81 0.53 -24.63
N LYS A 1042 25.56 -0.70 -25.05
CA LYS A 1042 24.42 -1.13 -25.88
C LYS A 1042 23.53 -2.04 -25.03
N LEU A 1043 22.26 -1.71 -24.91
CA LEU A 1043 21.23 -2.50 -24.25
C LEU A 1043 20.09 -2.76 -25.25
N VAL A 1044 19.78 -4.04 -25.47
CA VAL A 1044 18.60 -4.48 -26.23
C VAL A 1044 17.57 -5.00 -25.25
N LEU A 1045 16.32 -4.54 -25.37
CA LEU A 1045 15.18 -4.98 -24.58
C LEU A 1045 14.13 -5.57 -25.52
N SER A 1046 14.07 -6.89 -25.64
CA SER A 1046 13.07 -7.60 -26.45
C SER A 1046 11.79 -7.84 -25.65
N THR A 1047 10.69 -8.06 -26.34
CA THR A 1047 9.50 -8.72 -25.79
C THR A 1047 9.35 -10.11 -26.44
N ALA A 1048 8.22 -10.77 -26.25
CA ALA A 1048 8.04 -12.18 -26.63
C ALA A 1048 8.16 -12.46 -28.15
N ASP A 1049 8.65 -13.66 -28.47
CA ASP A 1049 8.85 -14.16 -29.82
C ASP A 1049 7.54 -14.27 -30.62
N ARG A 1050 7.59 -13.84 -31.88
CA ARG A 1050 6.62 -14.23 -32.91
C ARG A 1050 7.32 -15.08 -33.95
N ASN A 1051 6.84 -16.30 -34.13
CA ASN A 1051 7.17 -17.13 -35.29
C ASN A 1051 6.37 -16.67 -36.53
N ASP A 1052 6.60 -17.33 -37.65
CA ASP A 1052 5.92 -17.10 -38.93
C ASP A 1052 4.38 -16.97 -38.80
N ILE A 1053 3.71 -17.89 -38.10
CA ILE A 1053 2.25 -17.82 -37.88
C ILE A 1053 1.85 -16.61 -37.01
N LEU A 1054 2.52 -16.38 -35.88
CA LEU A 1054 2.19 -15.29 -34.95
C LEU A 1054 2.56 -13.90 -35.48
N PHE A 1055 3.42 -13.83 -36.49
CA PHE A 1055 3.80 -12.61 -37.18
C PHE A 1055 2.94 -12.35 -38.42
N SER A 1056 2.82 -13.31 -39.35
CA SER A 1056 2.18 -13.09 -40.65
C SER A 1056 0.65 -12.94 -40.56
N VAL A 1057 -0.03 -13.72 -39.72
CA VAL A 1057 -1.52 -13.69 -39.64
C VAL A 1057 -2.07 -12.31 -39.21
N PRO A 1058 -1.51 -11.60 -38.21
CA PRO A 1058 -1.90 -10.22 -37.90
C PRO A 1058 -1.69 -9.17 -38.99
N HIS A 1059 -0.89 -9.47 -40.03
CA HIS A 1059 -0.53 -8.50 -41.07
C HIS A 1059 -1.31 -8.68 -42.39
N CYS A 1060 -2.13 -9.73 -42.52
CA CYS A 1060 -3.08 -9.87 -43.62
C CYS A 1060 -4.24 -8.85 -43.48
N HIS A 1061 -4.61 -8.20 -44.57
CA HIS A 1061 -5.57 -7.10 -44.59
C HIS A 1061 -7.04 -7.54 -44.46
N THR A 1062 -7.76 -6.90 -43.53
CA THR A 1062 -9.25 -6.87 -43.43
C THR A 1062 -9.99 -8.21 -43.27
N ALA A 1063 -10.40 -8.49 -42.02
CA ALA A 1063 -11.40 -9.53 -41.71
C ALA A 1063 -12.80 -9.30 -42.33
N PHE A 1064 -13.01 -8.19 -43.04
CA PHE A 1064 -14.29 -7.79 -43.65
C PHE A 1064 -14.05 -7.23 -45.06
N ASN A 1065 -14.65 -7.87 -46.07
CA ASN A 1065 -14.56 -7.65 -47.53
C ASN A 1065 -13.45 -8.37 -48.33
N GLN A 1066 -12.49 -9.05 -47.69
CA GLN A 1066 -11.58 -9.95 -48.40
C GLN A 1066 -12.25 -11.33 -48.62
N THR A 1067 -12.06 -11.96 -49.79
CA THR A 1067 -12.46 -13.38 -49.96
C THR A 1067 -11.43 -14.30 -49.30
N LEU A 1068 -11.85 -15.51 -48.90
CA LEU A 1068 -10.92 -16.50 -48.32
C LEU A 1068 -9.74 -16.82 -49.25
N GLU A 1069 -9.96 -16.77 -50.57
CA GLU A 1069 -8.91 -16.95 -51.58
C GLU A 1069 -7.90 -15.78 -51.56
N GLN A 1070 -8.38 -14.54 -51.51
CA GLN A 1070 -7.53 -13.35 -51.38
C GLN A 1070 -6.74 -13.36 -50.06
N TYR A 1071 -7.37 -13.74 -48.96
CA TYR A 1071 -6.71 -13.89 -47.65
C TYR A 1071 -5.58 -14.92 -47.69
N ASN A 1072 -5.83 -16.09 -48.29
CA ASN A 1072 -4.81 -17.14 -48.41
C ASN A 1072 -3.64 -16.69 -49.30
N ILE A 1073 -3.92 -16.00 -50.41
CA ILE A 1073 -2.88 -15.43 -51.29
C ILE A 1073 -2.00 -14.43 -50.54
N GLU A 1074 -2.60 -13.57 -49.72
CA GLU A 1074 -1.86 -12.59 -48.91
C GLU A 1074 -1.06 -13.26 -47.79
N LEU A 1075 -1.65 -14.23 -47.08
CA LEU A 1075 -0.96 -15.01 -46.05
C LEU A 1075 0.24 -15.77 -46.64
N ASP A 1076 0.08 -16.38 -47.81
CA ASP A 1076 1.17 -17.05 -48.54
C ASP A 1076 2.29 -16.05 -48.90
N GLN A 1077 1.98 -14.80 -49.26
CA GLN A 1077 2.99 -13.76 -49.51
C GLN A 1077 3.76 -13.38 -48.23
N TRP A 1078 3.08 -13.18 -47.11
CA TRP A 1078 3.73 -12.87 -45.83
C TRP A 1078 4.60 -14.03 -45.32
N LEU A 1079 4.11 -15.28 -45.40
CA LEU A 1079 4.87 -16.48 -45.03
C LEU A 1079 6.07 -16.69 -45.99
N GLN A 1080 5.88 -16.49 -47.29
CA GLN A 1080 6.94 -16.61 -48.28
C GLN A 1080 8.03 -15.56 -48.05
N ASN A 1081 7.69 -14.31 -47.70
CA ASN A 1081 8.69 -13.31 -47.32
C ASN A 1081 9.47 -13.75 -46.08
N PHE A 1082 8.76 -14.18 -45.02
CA PHE A 1082 9.36 -14.65 -43.77
C PHE A 1082 10.40 -15.76 -44.01
N HIS A 1083 10.03 -16.79 -44.77
CA HIS A 1083 10.93 -17.90 -45.08
C HIS A 1083 12.05 -17.51 -46.07
N THR A 1084 11.75 -16.70 -47.09
CA THR A 1084 12.74 -16.35 -48.14
C THR A 1084 13.81 -15.38 -47.65
N LYS A 1085 13.47 -14.48 -46.71
CA LYS A 1085 14.43 -13.55 -46.07
C LYS A 1085 15.16 -14.19 -44.89
N GLY A 1086 14.89 -15.45 -44.55
CA GLY A 1086 15.54 -16.14 -43.45
C GLY A 1086 15.17 -15.60 -42.07
N LEU A 1087 13.97 -15.03 -41.94
CA LEU A 1087 13.43 -14.64 -40.65
C LEU A 1087 13.14 -15.91 -39.85
N GLN A 1088 13.64 -15.99 -38.62
CA GLN A 1088 13.40 -17.11 -37.71
C GLN A 1088 12.42 -16.71 -36.60
N ALA A 1089 12.57 -15.50 -36.08
CA ALA A 1089 11.68 -14.88 -35.09
C ALA A 1089 11.70 -13.35 -35.24
N VAL A 1090 10.58 -12.70 -34.90
CA VAL A 1090 10.42 -11.24 -34.93
C VAL A 1090 9.89 -10.73 -33.59
N ASN A 1091 10.78 -10.16 -32.77
CA ASN A 1091 10.50 -9.71 -31.40
C ASN A 1091 10.28 -8.20 -31.35
N PHE A 1092 9.11 -7.71 -30.94
CA PHE A 1092 8.96 -6.26 -30.69
C PHE A 1092 9.86 -5.82 -29.52
N GLY A 1093 10.56 -4.68 -29.61
CA GLY A 1093 11.51 -4.28 -28.56
C GLY A 1093 12.19 -2.92 -28.75
N TYR A 1094 13.27 -2.70 -27.98
CA TYR A 1094 13.99 -1.42 -27.90
C TYR A 1094 15.50 -1.61 -27.99
N ILE A 1095 16.19 -0.67 -28.65
CA ILE A 1095 17.65 -0.60 -28.73
C ILE A 1095 18.11 0.70 -28.10
N LEU A 1096 18.98 0.60 -27.10
CA LEU A 1096 19.41 1.72 -26.28
C LEU A 1096 20.94 1.78 -26.26
N ILE A 1097 21.53 2.80 -26.88
CA ILE A 1097 22.98 2.98 -26.99
C ILE A 1097 23.38 4.26 -26.25
N CYS A 1098 24.25 4.16 -25.25
CA CYS A 1098 24.88 5.31 -24.61
C CYS A 1098 26.38 5.33 -24.96
N ARG A 1099 26.85 6.40 -25.60
CA ARG A 1099 28.27 6.58 -25.91
C ARG A 1099 29.07 6.80 -24.63
N VAL A 1100 30.31 6.33 -24.61
CA VAL A 1100 31.23 6.51 -23.48
C VAL A 1100 32.61 6.99 -23.94
N ASN A 1101 33.31 7.71 -23.06
CA ASN A 1101 34.63 8.28 -23.35
C ASN A 1101 35.72 7.20 -23.45
N ALA A 1102 36.87 7.55 -24.04
CA ALA A 1102 37.97 6.62 -24.30
C ALA A 1102 38.62 5.95 -23.06
N THR A 1103 38.18 6.31 -21.85
CA THR A 1103 38.57 5.67 -20.57
C THR A 1103 37.69 4.50 -20.16
N HIS A 1104 36.61 4.25 -20.90
CA HIS A 1104 35.57 3.24 -20.66
C HIS A 1104 35.71 2.05 -21.64
N THR A 1105 34.85 1.03 -21.53
CA THR A 1105 34.79 -0.09 -22.47
C THR A 1105 33.44 -0.18 -23.18
N SER A 1106 33.43 -0.79 -24.37
CA SER A 1106 32.16 -1.16 -25.02
C SER A 1106 31.51 -2.32 -24.26
N SER A 1107 30.19 -2.32 -24.15
CA SER A 1107 29.44 -3.46 -23.60
C SER A 1107 28.16 -3.68 -24.38
N TYR A 1108 27.82 -4.92 -24.68
CA TYR A 1108 26.50 -5.32 -25.13
C TYR A 1108 25.76 -6.08 -24.02
N TYR A 1109 24.44 -5.94 -23.97
CA TYR A 1109 23.56 -6.76 -23.15
C TYR A 1109 22.18 -6.84 -23.81
N SER A 1110 21.58 -8.02 -23.83
CA SER A 1110 20.21 -8.24 -24.32
C SER A 1110 19.35 -8.85 -23.22
N ARG A 1111 18.06 -8.50 -23.21
CA ARG A 1111 17.13 -8.92 -22.16
C ARG A 1111 15.70 -8.97 -22.66
N THR A 1112 14.94 -9.96 -22.24
CA THR A 1112 13.48 -10.01 -22.48
C THR A 1112 12.73 -9.29 -21.35
N ILE A 1113 11.74 -8.48 -21.69
CA ILE A 1113 10.87 -7.75 -20.76
C ILE A 1113 9.39 -7.89 -21.15
N HIS A 1114 8.50 -7.60 -20.21
CA HIS A 1114 7.10 -7.34 -20.55
C HIS A 1114 6.98 -5.96 -21.22
N ASN A 1115 6.08 -5.82 -22.19
CA ASN A 1115 5.81 -4.54 -22.84
C ASN A 1115 5.36 -3.49 -21.79
N PRO A 1116 6.07 -2.36 -21.62
CA PRO A 1116 5.77 -1.39 -20.57
C PRO A 1116 4.38 -0.76 -20.73
N HIS A 1117 3.52 -0.96 -19.73
CA HIS A 1117 2.23 -0.27 -19.58
C HIS A 1117 2.30 0.87 -18.55
N GLN A 1118 3.49 1.11 -17.98
CA GLN A 1118 3.84 2.19 -17.07
C GLN A 1118 5.28 2.65 -17.36
N PRO A 1119 5.67 3.88 -17.00
CA PRO A 1119 7.03 4.39 -17.17
C PRO A 1119 8.10 3.53 -16.47
N ILE A 1120 9.13 3.11 -17.22
CA ILE A 1120 10.32 2.39 -16.73
C ILE A 1120 11.65 3.14 -16.97
N HIS A 1121 11.59 4.33 -17.55
CA HIS A 1121 12.76 5.10 -17.99
C HIS A 1121 13.73 5.45 -16.85
N GLN A 1122 13.25 5.57 -15.60
CA GLN A 1122 14.11 5.79 -14.42
C GLN A 1122 14.95 4.54 -14.08
N GLN A 1123 14.37 3.35 -14.25
CA GLN A 1123 15.05 2.07 -14.04
C GLN A 1123 16.11 1.85 -15.13
N VAL A 1124 15.79 2.17 -16.39
CA VAL A 1124 16.73 2.18 -17.52
C VAL A 1124 17.86 3.21 -17.32
N GLN A 1125 17.53 4.41 -16.84
CA GLN A 1125 18.51 5.44 -16.49
C GLN A 1125 19.47 4.94 -15.39
N LYS A 1126 18.93 4.33 -14.33
CA LYS A 1126 19.72 3.75 -13.24
C LYS A 1126 20.63 2.63 -13.74
N TYR A 1127 20.18 1.78 -14.68
CA TYR A 1127 21.03 0.78 -15.31
C TYR A 1127 22.27 1.39 -15.97
N PHE A 1128 22.12 2.43 -16.81
CA PHE A 1128 23.27 3.07 -17.47
C PHE A 1128 24.21 3.77 -16.48
N GLN A 1129 23.66 4.41 -15.44
CA GLN A 1129 24.47 4.99 -14.34
C GLN A 1129 25.34 3.93 -13.65
N GLN A 1130 24.80 2.71 -13.43
CA GLN A 1130 25.55 1.61 -12.83
C GLN A 1130 26.68 1.10 -13.75
N ARG A 1131 26.46 1.05 -15.06
CA ARG A 1131 27.53 0.72 -16.03
C ARG A 1131 28.65 1.74 -16.00
N GLN A 1132 28.31 3.03 -16.06
CA GLN A 1132 29.30 4.11 -16.03
C GLN A 1132 30.09 4.13 -14.70
N LEU A 1133 29.44 3.84 -13.58
CA LEU A 1133 30.12 3.65 -12.29
C LEU A 1133 31.10 2.48 -12.35
N LEU A 1134 30.68 1.31 -12.85
CA LEU A 1134 31.48 0.08 -12.88
C LEU A 1134 32.82 0.17 -13.63
N GLU A 1135 32.97 1.17 -14.49
CA GLU A 1135 34.19 1.44 -15.26
C GLU A 1135 35.00 2.62 -14.70
N ALA A 1136 34.43 3.38 -13.76
CA ALA A 1136 35.14 4.47 -13.09
C ALA A 1136 36.20 3.90 -12.13
N GLN A 1137 37.44 4.42 -12.22
CA GLN A 1137 38.60 3.94 -11.45
C GLN A 1137 38.48 4.09 -9.90
N GLN A 1138 37.36 4.61 -9.38
CA GLN A 1138 37.16 4.93 -7.96
C GLN A 1138 36.09 4.07 -7.26
N ILE A 1139 35.56 3.02 -7.90
CA ILE A 1139 34.53 2.16 -7.29
C ILE A 1139 35.00 1.29 -6.13
N HIS A 1140 36.31 1.19 -5.85
CA HIS A 1140 36.85 0.33 -4.78
C HIS A 1140 36.12 0.48 -3.43
N ASN A 1141 35.68 1.70 -3.08
CA ASN A 1141 35.01 2.01 -1.82
C ASN A 1141 33.47 1.98 -1.89
N TYR A 1142 32.88 1.79 -3.07
CA TYR A 1142 31.42 1.67 -3.23
C TYR A 1142 30.94 0.31 -2.70
N PHE A 1143 29.75 0.28 -2.12
CA PHE A 1143 29.15 -0.92 -1.55
C PHE A 1143 28.24 -1.60 -2.57
N LEU A 1144 28.31 -2.92 -2.65
CA LEU A 1144 27.36 -3.77 -3.38
C LEU A 1144 26.09 -3.93 -2.55
N ALA A 1145 24.93 -3.62 -3.14
CA ALA A 1145 23.61 -3.80 -2.54
C ALA A 1145 22.66 -4.51 -3.52
N LEU A 1146 21.71 -5.30 -3.01
CA LEU A 1146 20.61 -5.83 -3.84
C LEU A 1146 19.61 -4.71 -4.18
N SER A 1147 18.87 -4.89 -5.27
CA SER A 1147 17.68 -4.07 -5.51
C SER A 1147 16.68 -4.22 -4.34
N PRO A 1148 16.12 -3.12 -3.79
CA PRO A 1148 15.15 -3.19 -2.70
C PRO A 1148 13.84 -3.87 -3.09
N ASP A 1149 13.56 -3.99 -4.40
CA ASP A 1149 12.35 -4.60 -4.94
C ASP A 1149 12.49 -6.10 -5.24
N LEU A 1150 13.72 -6.65 -5.17
CA LEU A 1150 14.00 -8.05 -5.50
C LEU A 1150 13.61 -9.00 -4.36
N ARG A 1151 13.05 -10.14 -4.73
CA ARG A 1151 12.55 -11.19 -3.86
C ARG A 1151 13.02 -12.54 -4.37
N PHE A 1152 13.27 -13.47 -3.47
CA PHE A 1152 13.56 -14.87 -3.81
C PHE A 1152 12.31 -15.72 -3.61
N ARG A 1153 12.05 -16.66 -4.52
CA ARG A 1153 11.11 -17.77 -4.41
C ARG A 1153 11.95 -19.04 -4.33
N LEU A 1154 11.64 -19.96 -3.43
CA LEU A 1154 12.36 -21.24 -3.32
C LEU A 1154 11.35 -22.37 -3.44
N GLU A 1155 11.52 -23.22 -4.44
CA GLU A 1155 10.69 -24.39 -4.72
C GLU A 1155 11.57 -25.64 -4.67
N THR A 1156 11.16 -26.67 -3.93
CA THR A 1156 11.94 -27.92 -3.83
C THR A 1156 11.14 -29.05 -4.45
N SER A 1157 11.70 -29.68 -5.48
CA SER A 1157 11.09 -30.81 -6.19
C SER A 1157 10.84 -31.98 -5.22
N PRO A 1158 9.58 -32.38 -4.96
CA PRO A 1158 9.30 -33.47 -4.01
C PRO A 1158 9.80 -34.84 -4.50
N LYS A 1159 10.01 -35.00 -5.82
CA LYS A 1159 10.41 -36.28 -6.44
C LYS A 1159 11.93 -36.46 -6.57
N THR A 1160 12.69 -35.38 -6.76
CA THR A 1160 14.14 -35.44 -6.94
C THR A 1160 14.93 -34.85 -5.76
N GLY A 1161 14.27 -34.09 -4.87
CA GLY A 1161 14.92 -33.36 -3.78
C GLY A 1161 15.70 -32.12 -4.24
N GLU A 1162 15.72 -31.84 -5.55
CA GLU A 1162 16.42 -30.68 -6.12
C GLU A 1162 15.69 -29.39 -5.78
N ARG A 1163 16.46 -28.38 -5.35
CA ARG A 1163 15.98 -27.01 -5.17
C ARG A 1163 16.06 -26.24 -6.48
N GLN A 1164 14.91 -25.73 -6.91
CA GLN A 1164 14.82 -24.57 -7.78
C GLN A 1164 14.70 -23.32 -6.91
N ILE A 1165 15.46 -22.30 -7.23
CA ILE A 1165 15.37 -21.00 -6.57
C ILE A 1165 15.12 -20.00 -7.68
N GLU A 1166 14.15 -19.12 -7.55
CA GLU A 1166 13.93 -18.04 -8.50
C GLU A 1166 14.14 -16.69 -7.81
N LEU A 1167 14.57 -15.71 -8.58
CA LEU A 1167 14.71 -14.31 -8.19
C LEU A 1167 13.77 -13.47 -9.06
N PHE A 1168 12.90 -12.67 -8.46
CA PHE A 1168 11.89 -11.87 -9.16
C PHE A 1168 11.69 -10.50 -8.49
N SER A 1169 11.00 -9.58 -9.16
CA SER A 1169 10.54 -8.32 -8.53
C SER A 1169 9.02 -8.20 -8.60
N ALA A 1170 8.41 -7.68 -7.52
CA ALA A 1170 6.95 -7.59 -7.42
C ALA A 1170 6.34 -6.36 -8.11
N ASN A 1171 7.11 -5.27 -8.23
CA ASN A 1171 6.64 -3.95 -8.68
C ASN A 1171 7.47 -3.37 -9.84
N ASN A 1172 8.36 -4.16 -10.43
CA ASN A 1172 9.35 -3.65 -11.38
C ASN A 1172 9.35 -4.51 -12.66
N PRO A 1173 8.65 -4.09 -13.73
CA PRO A 1173 8.52 -4.86 -14.97
C PRO A 1173 9.83 -4.97 -15.76
N TYR A 1174 10.88 -4.26 -15.33
CA TYR A 1174 12.25 -4.45 -15.81
C TYR A 1174 12.82 -5.82 -15.40
N PHE A 1175 12.27 -6.47 -14.36
CA PHE A 1175 12.78 -7.74 -13.84
C PHE A 1175 11.94 -8.94 -14.26
N THR A 1176 12.38 -9.60 -15.34
CA THR A 1176 12.18 -11.03 -15.59
C THR A 1176 12.48 -11.86 -14.35
N THR A 1177 11.75 -12.97 -14.20
CA THR A 1177 12.02 -13.96 -13.14
C THR A 1177 13.22 -14.81 -13.55
N TYR A 1178 14.10 -15.10 -12.60
CA TYR A 1178 15.39 -15.76 -12.82
C TYR A 1178 15.55 -17.02 -11.95
N PRO A 1179 15.41 -18.25 -12.48
CA PRO A 1179 15.99 -19.42 -11.86
C PRO A 1179 17.49 -19.22 -11.56
N ILE A 1180 17.91 -19.50 -10.33
CA ILE A 1180 19.28 -19.40 -9.82
C ILE A 1180 19.70 -20.67 -9.06
N SER A 1181 21.00 -20.94 -9.08
CA SER A 1181 21.63 -21.97 -8.24
C SER A 1181 21.59 -21.66 -6.74
N GLU A 1182 21.61 -22.69 -5.90
CA GLU A 1182 21.78 -22.60 -4.43
C GLU A 1182 23.06 -21.83 -4.03
N GLN A 1183 24.14 -21.92 -4.83
CA GLN A 1183 25.36 -21.15 -4.60
C GLN A 1183 25.14 -19.64 -4.89
N MET A 1184 24.48 -19.29 -6.01
CA MET A 1184 24.15 -17.90 -6.35
C MET A 1184 23.20 -17.27 -5.34
N TYR A 1185 22.21 -18.02 -4.85
CA TYR A 1185 21.31 -17.59 -3.79
C TYR A 1185 22.08 -17.15 -2.53
N ARG A 1186 23.04 -17.98 -2.07
CA ARG A 1186 23.89 -17.65 -0.91
C ARG A 1186 24.76 -16.43 -1.16
N LEU A 1187 25.38 -16.33 -2.35
CA LEU A 1187 26.18 -15.17 -2.76
C LEU A 1187 25.38 -13.86 -2.64
N LEU A 1188 24.15 -13.85 -3.15
CA LEU A 1188 23.27 -12.68 -3.10
C LEU A 1188 22.75 -12.38 -1.68
N GLN A 1189 22.51 -13.40 -0.85
CA GLN A 1189 22.17 -13.21 0.56
C GLN A 1189 23.34 -12.59 1.35
N ASP A 1190 24.56 -13.07 1.14
CA ASP A 1190 25.76 -12.50 1.76
C ASP A 1190 26.00 -11.06 1.30
N VAL A 1191 25.80 -10.75 0.01
CA VAL A 1191 25.83 -9.36 -0.48
C VAL A 1191 24.73 -8.51 0.16
N ASN A 1192 23.50 -9.01 0.34
CA ASN A 1192 22.43 -8.24 0.98
C ASN A 1192 22.71 -7.93 2.46
N GLN A 1193 23.22 -8.91 3.22
CA GLN A 1193 23.50 -8.77 4.65
C GLN A 1193 24.78 -7.98 4.92
N CYS A 1194 25.84 -8.30 4.17
CA CYS A 1194 27.18 -7.79 4.41
C CYS A 1194 27.52 -6.57 3.56
N GLN A 1195 26.68 -6.21 2.56
CA GLN A 1195 26.87 -5.11 1.59
C GLN A 1195 28.34 -4.75 1.38
N PRO A 1196 29.15 -5.69 0.84
CA PRO A 1196 30.60 -5.55 0.84
C PRO A 1196 31.04 -4.40 -0.06
N THR A 1197 32.17 -3.78 0.25
CA THR A 1197 32.81 -2.86 -0.69
C THR A 1197 33.27 -3.64 -1.92
N TRP A 1198 33.21 -3.02 -3.10
CA TRP A 1198 33.68 -3.61 -4.36
C TRP A 1198 35.10 -4.19 -4.23
N ALA A 1199 36.02 -3.44 -3.61
CA ALA A 1199 37.40 -3.89 -3.37
C ALA A 1199 37.53 -5.19 -2.55
N ALA A 1200 36.55 -5.49 -1.69
CA ALA A 1200 36.57 -6.67 -0.83
C ALA A 1200 35.90 -7.90 -1.46
N TYR A 1201 35.32 -7.76 -2.67
CA TYR A 1201 34.48 -8.80 -3.27
C TYR A 1201 34.78 -9.06 -4.76
N ALA A 1202 35.17 -8.04 -5.52
CA ALA A 1202 35.59 -8.15 -6.91
C ALA A 1202 37.06 -8.61 -7.01
N THR A 1203 37.27 -9.90 -6.71
CA THR A 1203 38.53 -10.60 -7.00
C THR A 1203 38.57 -11.03 -8.47
N ALA A 1204 39.76 -11.39 -8.98
CA ALA A 1204 39.95 -11.87 -10.35
C ALA A 1204 39.17 -13.15 -10.72
N ILE A 1205 38.50 -13.82 -9.77
CA ILE A 1205 37.66 -15.00 -9.97
C ILE A 1205 36.16 -14.64 -10.00
N ASN A 1206 35.79 -13.52 -9.35
CA ASN A 1206 34.40 -13.15 -9.06
C ASN A 1206 33.90 -11.93 -9.85
N GLN A 1207 34.83 -11.14 -10.39
CA GLN A 1207 34.54 -9.86 -11.04
C GLN A 1207 33.55 -9.99 -12.21
N ASP A 1208 33.69 -10.99 -13.07
CA ASP A 1208 32.82 -11.20 -14.23
C ASP A 1208 31.36 -11.51 -13.85
N TRP A 1209 31.16 -12.34 -12.82
CA TRP A 1209 29.83 -12.64 -12.27
C TRP A 1209 29.19 -11.43 -11.57
N LEU A 1210 29.99 -10.57 -10.92
CA LEU A 1210 29.49 -9.34 -10.33
C LEU A 1210 29.07 -8.33 -11.40
N TYR A 1211 29.80 -8.24 -12.51
CA TYR A 1211 29.34 -7.54 -13.70
C TYR A 1211 28.00 -8.12 -14.17
N GLU A 1212 27.89 -9.43 -14.42
CA GLU A 1212 26.66 -10.06 -14.90
C GLU A 1212 25.44 -9.77 -13.99
N LEU A 1213 25.60 -9.82 -12.67
CA LEU A 1213 24.53 -9.52 -11.72
C LEU A 1213 24.10 -8.04 -11.74
N ILE A 1214 25.04 -7.11 -11.87
CA ILE A 1214 24.70 -5.68 -12.05
C ILE A 1214 24.07 -5.45 -13.44
N TYR A 1215 24.51 -6.21 -14.45
CA TYR A 1215 24.01 -6.15 -15.82
C TYR A 1215 22.55 -6.62 -15.89
N LYS A 1216 22.18 -7.64 -15.12
CA LYS A 1216 20.78 -8.07 -14.88
C LYS A 1216 19.98 -7.12 -13.97
N GLY A 1217 20.62 -6.10 -13.38
CA GLY A 1217 20.06 -5.17 -12.40
C GLY A 1217 19.86 -5.77 -11.00
N ILE A 1218 20.42 -6.96 -10.74
CA ILE A 1218 20.24 -7.70 -9.50
C ILE A 1218 20.97 -7.02 -8.35
N LEU A 1219 22.18 -6.53 -8.65
CA LEU A 1219 23.02 -5.75 -7.77
C LEU A 1219 23.17 -4.30 -8.25
N TYR A 1220 23.44 -3.41 -7.31
CA TYR A 1220 23.76 -2.00 -7.51
C TYR A 1220 24.95 -1.60 -6.65
N LEU A 1221 25.81 -0.73 -7.17
CA LEU A 1221 26.79 0.05 -6.43
C LEU A 1221 26.12 1.26 -5.78
N THR A 1222 26.40 1.48 -4.49
CA THR A 1222 26.02 2.68 -3.73
C THR A 1222 27.24 3.29 -3.01
N PRO A 1223 27.39 4.63 -2.94
CA PRO A 1223 28.42 5.27 -2.13
C PRO A 1223 28.08 5.31 -0.64
N GLU A 1224 26.83 5.08 -0.25
CA GLU A 1224 26.39 5.17 1.15
C GLU A 1224 26.83 3.95 1.95
N ALA A 1225 27.57 4.19 3.03
CA ALA A 1225 27.97 3.15 3.95
C ALA A 1225 26.78 2.66 4.79
N PRO A 1226 26.44 1.35 4.77
CA PRO A 1226 25.32 0.84 5.54
C PRO A 1226 25.57 0.95 7.03
N ASN A 1227 24.52 1.29 7.77
CA ASN A 1227 24.55 1.57 9.20
C ASN A 1227 24.58 0.26 10.04
N ILE A 1228 25.55 -0.62 9.75
CA ILE A 1228 25.69 -1.97 10.29
C ILE A 1228 27.05 -2.10 10.98
N LYS A 1229 27.06 -2.40 12.28
CA LYS A 1229 28.28 -2.71 13.04
C LYS A 1229 28.86 -4.06 12.59
N ARG A 1230 29.90 -4.05 11.75
CA ARG A 1230 30.51 -5.28 11.20
C ARG A 1230 31.59 -5.85 12.11
N ASN A 1231 31.50 -7.15 12.38
CA ASN A 1231 32.57 -7.94 13.02
C ASN A 1231 32.75 -9.32 12.36
N ARG A 1232 32.48 -9.41 11.04
CA ARG A 1232 32.86 -10.54 10.19
C ARG A 1232 33.91 -10.05 9.19
N ARG A 1233 35.08 -10.70 9.17
CA ARG A 1233 35.92 -10.70 7.98
C ARG A 1233 35.28 -11.66 6.98
N LEU A 1234 35.11 -11.21 5.74
CA LEU A 1234 34.93 -12.13 4.62
C LEU A 1234 36.26 -12.85 4.45
N ASN A 1235 36.32 -14.12 4.90
CA ASN A 1235 37.29 -15.05 4.34
C ASN A 1235 36.91 -15.27 2.87
N ASP A 1236 37.90 -15.60 2.02
CA ASP A 1236 37.81 -15.47 0.57
C ASP A 1236 36.45 -15.91 -0.02
N PRO A 1237 35.85 -15.08 -0.90
CA PRO A 1237 34.50 -15.35 -1.39
C PRO A 1237 34.47 -16.68 -2.16
N PRO A 1238 33.33 -17.40 -2.13
CA PRO A 1238 33.25 -18.75 -2.68
C PRO A 1238 33.62 -18.77 -4.18
N PRO A 1239 34.26 -19.84 -4.67
CA PRO A 1239 34.65 -19.96 -6.07
C PRO A 1239 33.42 -19.92 -6.99
N THR A 1240 33.58 -19.30 -8.16
CA THR A 1240 32.50 -19.11 -9.15
C THR A 1240 32.13 -20.37 -9.94
N GLU A 1241 32.89 -21.46 -9.80
CA GLU A 1241 32.55 -22.76 -10.39
C GLU A 1241 31.23 -23.33 -9.83
N GLY A 1242 30.23 -23.47 -10.69
CA GLY A 1242 28.92 -24.03 -10.37
C GLY A 1242 27.79 -23.01 -10.18
N LEU A 1243 28.12 -21.70 -10.19
CA LEU A 1243 27.10 -20.65 -10.22
C LEU A 1243 26.26 -20.75 -11.49
N LYS A 1244 24.94 -20.65 -11.33
CA LYS A 1244 23.97 -20.52 -12.42
C LYS A 1244 22.94 -19.43 -12.12
N ILE A 1245 22.55 -18.72 -13.17
CA ILE A 1245 21.35 -17.90 -13.30
C ILE A 1245 20.83 -18.06 -14.73
N GLU A 1246 19.53 -18.29 -14.88
CA GLU A 1246 18.84 -18.48 -16.16
C GLU A 1246 17.64 -17.53 -16.19
N GLU A 1247 17.31 -16.94 -17.34
CA GLU A 1247 16.23 -15.93 -17.46
C GLU A 1247 14.97 -16.59 -18.04
N LEU A 1248 13.80 -16.38 -17.43
CA LEU A 1248 12.55 -16.93 -17.97
C LEU A 1248 12.05 -16.09 -19.16
N GLU A 1249 11.79 -16.76 -20.28
CA GLU A 1249 11.10 -16.20 -21.44
C GLU A 1249 9.67 -15.76 -21.08
N THR A 1250 9.33 -14.50 -21.34
CA THR A 1250 8.00 -13.95 -21.03
C THR A 1250 6.97 -14.43 -22.05
N LYS A 1251 5.83 -14.96 -21.59
CA LYS A 1251 4.70 -15.29 -22.49
C LYS A 1251 4.12 -14.04 -23.16
N THR A 1252 3.66 -14.23 -24.39
CA THR A 1252 3.23 -13.19 -25.34
C THR A 1252 2.23 -12.20 -24.77
N THR A 1253 2.51 -10.91 -25.01
CA THR A 1253 1.52 -9.83 -24.95
C THR A 1253 0.53 -10.05 -26.11
N PRO A 1254 -0.79 -9.81 -25.93
CA PRO A 1254 -1.75 -9.95 -27.01
C PRO A 1254 -1.46 -8.96 -28.15
N THR A 1255 -1.01 -9.47 -29.30
CA THR A 1255 -1.15 -8.76 -30.58
C THR A 1255 -2.60 -8.89 -31.07
N CYS A 1256 -2.99 -7.98 -31.97
CA CYS A 1256 -4.37 -7.63 -32.35
C CYS A 1256 -5.27 -8.75 -32.93
N VAL A 1257 -4.83 -10.00 -32.95
CA VAL A 1257 -5.63 -11.17 -33.40
C VAL A 1257 -6.19 -11.97 -32.22
N SER A 1258 -5.58 -11.89 -31.03
CA SER A 1258 -6.11 -12.61 -29.85
C SER A 1258 -7.42 -12.02 -29.30
N SER A 1259 -7.77 -10.79 -29.68
CA SER A 1259 -9.09 -10.16 -29.50
C SER A 1259 -10.08 -10.47 -30.63
N TYR A 1260 -9.63 -11.01 -31.77
CA TYR A 1260 -10.47 -11.50 -32.88
C TYR A 1260 -10.82 -13.00 -32.79
N LEU A 1261 -10.03 -13.79 -32.04
CA LEU A 1261 -10.17 -15.25 -31.90
C LEU A 1261 -10.78 -15.69 -30.54
N ARG A 1262 -11.50 -14.80 -29.84
CA ARG A 1262 -12.20 -15.09 -28.57
C ARG A 1262 -13.69 -14.78 -28.66
#